data_AF-A0A7X9PBE7-F1
#
_entry.id   AF-A0A7X9PBE7-F1
#
_cell.length_a   1.000
_cell.length_b   1.000
_cell.length_c   1.000
_cell.angle_alpha   90.00
_cell.angle_beta   90.00
_cell.angle_gamma   90.00
#
_symmetry.space_group_name_H-M   'P 1'
#
loop_
_entity.id
_entity.type
_entity.pdbx_description
1 polymer ?
#
loop_
_entity_poly.entity_id
_entity_poly.type
_entity_poly.pdbx_seq_one_letter_code
_entity_poly.pdbx_strand_id
1 'polypeptide(L)'
;MRKAFPTSVLYLILLFSGVALAALVVPTDIEQPGTQPGEVGNLESPDKCDNCHGGYNTAVEPAHNWRGGMMANAGRDPVFWATVAVAEQDFDGSGDLCIRCHSTGGWYGGRSTPTDGSGLAAGDADGVDCDTCHKMTNPDRTEHAGVMNAPYIANDEQTPATGYHGSGMLALSNGNAKLGPYSDAAAKHQFAKSNYHRSVDFCGSCHDVSNPAVGDLAHNNGRQPTSDPVTANGTPGSPVAGKAAFNNFPFQYGIVERTFSEYKAGSLSKTPITSYASLPADLKAGAILKAKTATDVAGNKYADGTTRYFSCQTCHVPPVTGVGANKSGTPTRTDLPHHDMTGGNYWAADAILYQNTQNTLRLGGGMTAGQIAAVNAGKTRAQQQLQLAASMSVNGNTLKVVNLTGHKLISGYPEGRRMWLNIKWYGPDNSLLREDGAYGPITATVNGSPTQVKTILNPDDPNTRVYEAHYGMTKEWASQLISLGYSSSLALSYDRVTGAVTKTLGQLAAQDAGTYHNTFHFVLNNKVTMDNRIPPYGFAYDEARKRNALPVPATQYGNAGPGGTFNYWDAVTLNPPTGAATAQISLMYQPTSWEYIQFLYLANNKTNTFLANEGTNLLNAWLNTGMAEPYVMTTTSWTAPPPPVKLAIATQPGNGVANTTLSPFPAVVAQYGDGSTASGYTGPITLAIKSGTGTAGAVLNGTTTVNAVNGVATFSDLSIDSAGIGYVLTATSGGITPADTTPFNIAFSGVPGKTVTSPSASSDGTVYYGATDGVLHGVSASTGASVFYVDTRLLGAFNGARQLLGRPIRRPWQGVEKVFCVTDDGYLGCFGLDGSTTFFEKIPLSLSSVTAVPMAQDDVL
;
A
#
# COMPACT_ATOMS: atom_id res chain seq x y z
N MET A 1 4.58 -1.93 -73.97
CA MET A 1 3.25 -1.28 -74.13
C MET A 1 2.21 -2.34 -73.81
N ARG A 2 1.26 -2.28 -72.88
CA ARG A 2 0.67 -1.39 -71.87
C ARG A 2 -0.04 -2.39 -70.91
N LYS A 3 -0.30 -2.25 -69.63
CA LYS A 3 -0.08 -1.28 -68.55
C LYS A 3 -0.38 -2.11 -67.28
N ALA A 4 0.44 -1.95 -66.25
CA ALA A 4 0.13 -2.43 -64.90
C ALA A 4 -1.05 -1.63 -64.32
N PHE A 5 -1.93 -2.31 -63.57
CA PHE A 5 -2.87 -1.69 -62.65
C PHE A 5 -2.45 -2.07 -61.22
N PRO A 6 -2.38 -1.14 -60.26
CA PRO A 6 -2.02 -1.43 -58.89
C PRO A 6 -3.25 -1.90 -58.11
N THR A 7 -3.13 -3.06 -57.45
CA THR A 7 -4.03 -3.51 -56.39
C THR A 7 -3.70 -2.73 -55.12
N SER A 8 -4.48 -1.70 -54.80
CA SER A 8 -4.39 -0.99 -53.54
C SER A 8 -5.78 -0.57 -53.08
N VAL A 9 -6.07 -0.87 -51.82
CA VAL A 9 -7.14 -0.33 -50.97
C VAL A 9 -8.56 -0.77 -51.33
N LEU A 10 -9.02 -1.89 -50.75
CA LEU A 10 -10.41 -2.06 -50.31
C LEU A 10 -10.52 -3.26 -49.34
N TYR A 11 -9.95 -3.16 -48.13
CA TYR A 11 -10.43 -3.97 -47.00
C TYR A 11 -11.42 -3.10 -46.24
N LEU A 12 -12.69 -3.38 -46.55
CA LEU A 12 -13.86 -2.68 -46.05
C LEU A 12 -14.04 -3.02 -44.57
N ILE A 13 -13.83 -2.04 -43.68
CA ILE A 13 -14.39 -2.05 -42.34
C ILE A 13 -15.91 -2.01 -42.52
N LEU A 14 -16.59 -3.14 -42.35
CA LEU A 14 -18.05 -3.23 -42.33
C LEU A 14 -18.57 -2.73 -40.97
N LEU A 15 -18.50 -1.43 -40.76
CA LEU A 15 -19.30 -0.73 -39.76
C LEU A 15 -20.46 -0.06 -40.47
N PHE A 16 -21.56 -0.77 -40.73
CA PHE A 16 -22.91 -0.17 -40.77
C PHE A 16 -24.02 -1.23 -40.70
N SER A 17 -24.96 -1.00 -39.78
CA SER A 17 -26.29 -1.60 -39.58
C SER A 17 -26.42 -3.02 -38.99
N GLY A 18 -26.69 -3.08 -37.68
CA GLY A 18 -27.74 -3.93 -37.11
C GLY A 18 -27.35 -5.28 -36.49
N VAL A 19 -26.27 -5.93 -36.92
CA VAL A 19 -25.80 -7.20 -36.34
C VAL A 19 -24.27 -7.20 -36.34
N ALA A 20 -23.65 -7.17 -35.15
CA ALA A 20 -22.23 -7.42 -35.04
C ALA A 20 -22.02 -8.94 -35.12
N LEU A 21 -21.46 -9.40 -36.24
CA LEU A 21 -21.01 -10.79 -36.38
C LEU A 21 -19.59 -10.87 -35.80
N ALA A 22 -19.32 -11.88 -34.97
CA ALA A 22 -17.97 -12.12 -34.46
C ALA A 22 -16.99 -12.38 -35.60
N ALA A 23 -15.73 -11.98 -35.40
CA ALA A 23 -14.67 -12.20 -36.36
C ALA A 23 -14.56 -13.69 -36.74
N LEU A 24 -14.67 -13.96 -38.04
CA LEU A 24 -14.39 -15.29 -38.63
C LEU A 24 -12.90 -15.49 -38.90
N VAL A 25 -12.12 -14.41 -38.83
CA VAL A 25 -10.67 -14.37 -38.98
C VAL A 25 -10.14 -13.47 -37.87
N VAL A 26 -9.23 -13.99 -37.05
CA VAL A 26 -8.63 -13.23 -35.96
C VAL A 26 -7.87 -12.02 -36.54
N PRO A 27 -8.11 -10.79 -36.07
CA PRO A 27 -7.34 -9.64 -36.53
C PRO A 27 -5.87 -9.74 -36.10
N THR A 28 -4.98 -9.26 -36.97
CA THR A 28 -3.53 -9.19 -36.67
C THR A 28 -3.21 -8.35 -35.44
N ASP A 29 -4.13 -7.46 -35.01
CA ASP A 29 -4.02 -6.66 -33.79
C ASP A 29 -4.22 -7.48 -32.51
N ILE A 30 -4.81 -8.68 -32.62
CA ILE A 30 -5.10 -9.59 -31.50
C ILE A 30 -4.17 -10.80 -31.48
N GLU A 31 -3.70 -11.24 -32.65
CA GLU A 31 -2.80 -12.39 -32.78
C GLU A 31 -1.56 -12.29 -31.89
N GLN A 32 -1.08 -13.44 -31.42
CA GLN A 32 0.01 -13.55 -30.45
C GLN A 32 1.01 -14.63 -30.86
N PRO A 33 2.31 -14.47 -30.53
CA PRO A 33 3.32 -15.52 -30.71
C PRO A 33 3.01 -16.82 -29.97
N GLY A 34 3.72 -17.90 -30.35
CA GLY A 34 3.61 -19.23 -29.75
C GLY A 34 3.08 -20.26 -30.74
N THR A 35 2.78 -21.47 -30.26
CA THR A 35 2.05 -22.47 -31.04
C THR A 35 0.72 -21.89 -31.49
N GLN A 36 0.39 -22.05 -32.77
CA GLN A 36 -0.86 -21.59 -33.36
C GLN A 36 -1.90 -22.71 -33.48
N PRO A 37 -3.19 -22.38 -33.67
CA PRO A 37 -4.24 -23.38 -33.81
C PRO A 37 -3.96 -24.37 -34.95
N GLY A 38 -4.15 -25.66 -34.68
CA GLY A 38 -3.93 -26.74 -35.64
C GLY A 38 -2.46 -27.15 -35.87
N GLU A 39 -1.48 -26.48 -35.26
CA GLU A 39 -0.05 -26.82 -35.42
C GLU A 39 0.38 -28.03 -34.58
N VAL A 40 -0.33 -28.28 -33.48
CA VAL A 40 -0.13 -29.45 -32.62
C VAL A 40 -1.36 -30.34 -32.68
N GLY A 41 -1.13 -31.61 -33.03
CA GLY A 41 -2.18 -32.62 -33.09
C GLY A 41 -2.31 -33.45 -31.80
N ASN A 42 -3.29 -34.35 -31.81
CA ASN A 42 -3.49 -35.36 -30.76
C ASN A 42 -3.66 -34.77 -29.36
N LEU A 43 -4.51 -33.73 -29.25
CA LEU A 43 -4.98 -33.18 -27.98
C LEU A 43 -6.07 -34.08 -27.40
N GLU A 44 -5.81 -34.66 -26.25
CA GLU A 44 -6.70 -35.61 -25.57
C GLU A 44 -7.62 -34.90 -24.58
N SER A 45 -8.88 -35.35 -24.49
CA SER A 45 -9.79 -34.82 -23.48
C SER A 45 -9.37 -35.27 -22.07
N PRO A 46 -9.64 -34.46 -21.03
CA PRO A 46 -9.37 -34.82 -19.64
C PRO A 46 -10.01 -36.14 -19.20
N ASP A 47 -11.18 -36.50 -19.73
CA ASP A 47 -11.85 -37.78 -19.43
C ASP A 47 -10.96 -39.00 -19.73
N LYS A 48 -10.08 -38.91 -20.74
CA LYS A 48 -9.12 -39.97 -21.04
C LYS A 48 -8.09 -40.13 -19.92
N CYS A 49 -7.64 -39.02 -19.34
CA CYS A 49 -6.71 -38.97 -18.22
C CYS A 49 -7.37 -39.49 -16.93
N ASP A 50 -8.61 -39.08 -16.66
CA ASP A 50 -9.38 -39.43 -15.45
C ASP A 50 -9.52 -40.93 -15.23
N ASN A 51 -9.61 -41.72 -16.30
CA ASN A 51 -9.64 -43.19 -16.23
C ASN A 51 -8.49 -43.82 -15.44
N CYS A 52 -7.37 -43.10 -15.34
CA CYS A 52 -6.18 -43.52 -14.61
C CYS A 52 -5.86 -42.58 -13.45
N HIS A 53 -6.09 -41.28 -13.61
CA HIS A 53 -5.68 -40.23 -12.68
C HIS A 53 -6.81 -39.74 -11.75
N GLY A 54 -7.95 -40.46 -11.72
CA GLY A 54 -9.07 -40.21 -10.82
C GLY A 54 -9.78 -41.46 -10.33
N GLY A 55 -10.72 -41.28 -9.41
CA GLY A 55 -11.64 -42.31 -8.93
C GLY A 55 -11.07 -43.25 -7.85
N TYR A 56 -10.04 -42.85 -7.11
CA TYR A 56 -9.41 -43.66 -6.06
C TYR A 56 -9.22 -42.92 -4.73
N ASN A 57 -8.67 -41.70 -4.71
CA ASN A 57 -8.45 -40.92 -3.49
C ASN A 57 -8.59 -39.42 -3.78
N THR A 58 -9.80 -38.90 -3.63
CA THR A 58 -10.15 -37.50 -3.91
C THR A 58 -9.34 -36.47 -3.10
N ALA A 59 -8.71 -36.87 -2.00
CA ALA A 59 -7.88 -35.99 -1.19
C ALA A 59 -6.52 -35.67 -1.84
N VAL A 60 -6.03 -36.49 -2.77
CA VAL A 60 -4.69 -36.32 -3.38
C VAL A 60 -4.63 -36.60 -4.88
N GLU A 61 -5.64 -37.27 -5.46
CA GLU A 61 -5.63 -37.63 -6.86
C GLU A 61 -5.70 -36.40 -7.78
N PRO A 62 -5.03 -36.41 -8.95
CA PRO A 62 -5.03 -35.27 -9.84
C PRO A 62 -6.41 -34.85 -10.34
N ALA A 63 -7.22 -35.80 -10.82
CA ALA A 63 -8.47 -35.49 -11.54
C ALA A 63 -9.48 -34.72 -10.67
N HIS A 64 -9.80 -35.23 -9.48
CA HIS A 64 -10.76 -34.57 -8.59
C HIS A 64 -10.29 -33.18 -8.14
N ASN A 65 -9.00 -33.02 -7.87
CA ASN A 65 -8.45 -31.75 -7.43
C ASN A 65 -8.43 -30.72 -8.57
N TRP A 66 -8.00 -31.10 -9.77
CA TRP A 66 -8.03 -30.23 -10.95
C TRP A 66 -9.46 -29.86 -11.34
N ARG A 67 -10.39 -30.82 -11.39
CA ARG A 67 -11.82 -30.58 -11.71
C ARG A 67 -12.50 -29.62 -10.74
N GLY A 68 -11.99 -29.51 -9.51
CA GLY A 68 -12.49 -28.54 -8.55
C GLY A 68 -11.93 -27.13 -8.73
N GLY A 69 -10.76 -26.99 -9.36
CA GLY A 69 -10.13 -25.70 -9.60
C GLY A 69 -10.77 -24.92 -10.74
N MET A 70 -10.49 -23.61 -10.79
CA MET A 70 -10.98 -22.76 -11.89
C MET A 70 -10.31 -23.06 -13.23
N MET A 71 -9.16 -23.73 -13.25
CA MET A 71 -8.54 -24.19 -14.51
C MET A 71 -9.48 -25.12 -15.29
N ALA A 72 -10.02 -26.15 -14.64
CA ALA A 72 -10.99 -27.07 -15.25
C ALA A 72 -12.36 -26.45 -15.56
N ASN A 73 -12.64 -25.28 -14.98
CA ASN A 73 -13.92 -24.60 -15.09
C ASN A 73 -13.81 -23.24 -15.80
N ALA A 74 -12.66 -22.93 -16.40
CA ALA A 74 -12.42 -21.64 -17.03
C ALA A 74 -13.37 -21.40 -18.22
N GLY A 75 -13.71 -22.46 -18.96
CA GLY A 75 -14.70 -22.42 -20.03
C GLY A 75 -16.16 -22.42 -19.54
N ARG A 76 -16.40 -22.69 -18.25
CA ARG A 76 -17.74 -22.64 -17.62
C ARG A 76 -18.00 -21.33 -16.86
N ASP A 77 -16.98 -20.51 -16.65
CA ASP A 77 -17.05 -19.34 -15.78
C ASP A 77 -18.01 -18.27 -16.33
N PRO A 78 -19.12 -17.94 -15.63
CA PRO A 78 -20.05 -16.91 -16.07
C PRO A 78 -19.46 -15.50 -16.14
N VAL A 79 -18.47 -15.19 -15.29
CA VAL A 79 -17.79 -13.88 -15.31
C VAL A 79 -16.99 -13.73 -16.59
N PHE A 80 -16.30 -14.81 -17.00
CA PHE A 80 -15.57 -14.87 -18.25
C PHE A 80 -16.49 -14.59 -19.45
N TRP A 81 -17.61 -15.32 -19.58
CA TRP A 81 -18.50 -15.17 -20.74
C TRP A 81 -19.16 -13.79 -20.84
N ALA A 82 -19.57 -13.20 -19.70
CA ALA A 82 -20.09 -11.85 -19.69
C ALA A 82 -19.00 -10.81 -20.03
N THR A 83 -17.75 -11.05 -19.64
CA THR A 83 -16.61 -10.21 -20.01
C THR A 83 -16.29 -10.33 -21.49
N VAL A 84 -16.28 -11.54 -22.07
CA VAL A 84 -16.10 -11.76 -23.51
C VAL A 84 -17.19 -11.07 -24.32
N ALA A 85 -18.44 -11.08 -23.83
CA ALA A 85 -19.55 -10.36 -24.47
C ALA A 85 -19.27 -8.87 -24.64
N VAL A 86 -18.65 -8.23 -23.64
CA VAL A 86 -18.25 -6.81 -23.71
C VAL A 86 -16.95 -6.63 -24.49
N ALA A 87 -15.97 -7.51 -24.32
CA ALA A 87 -14.69 -7.42 -25.02
C ALA A 87 -14.82 -7.58 -26.55
N GLU A 88 -15.63 -8.53 -27.02
CA GLU A 88 -15.86 -8.76 -28.45
C GLU A 88 -16.60 -7.60 -29.12
N GLN A 89 -17.58 -6.98 -28.44
CA GLN A 89 -18.22 -5.77 -28.98
C GLN A 89 -17.30 -4.55 -28.94
N ASP A 90 -16.37 -4.49 -27.98
CA ASP A 90 -15.47 -3.35 -27.79
C ASP A 90 -14.33 -3.39 -28.81
N PHE A 91 -13.81 -4.57 -29.12
CA PHE A 91 -12.84 -4.76 -30.17
C PHE A 91 -13.02 -6.16 -30.76
N ASP A 92 -13.55 -6.21 -31.99
CA ASP A 92 -13.84 -7.45 -32.71
C ASP A 92 -12.61 -8.35 -32.77
N GLY A 93 -12.78 -9.63 -32.43
CA GLY A 93 -11.70 -10.61 -32.37
C GLY A 93 -11.05 -10.80 -31.00
N SER A 94 -11.33 -9.93 -30.01
CA SER A 94 -10.70 -9.99 -28.69
C SER A 94 -10.95 -11.29 -27.91
N GLY A 95 -12.07 -11.95 -28.18
CA GLY A 95 -12.43 -13.24 -27.61
C GLY A 95 -11.47 -14.35 -28.01
N ASP A 96 -10.75 -14.26 -29.15
CA ASP A 96 -9.69 -15.22 -29.48
C ASP A 96 -8.60 -15.23 -28.39
N LEU A 97 -8.14 -14.05 -27.98
CA LEU A 97 -7.16 -13.89 -26.88
C LEU A 97 -7.70 -14.45 -25.56
N CYS A 98 -8.98 -14.22 -25.28
CA CYS A 98 -9.64 -14.71 -24.07
C CYS A 98 -9.74 -16.25 -24.06
N ILE A 99 -10.21 -16.84 -25.16
CA ILE A 99 -10.41 -18.29 -25.34
C ILE A 99 -9.07 -19.03 -25.28
N ARG A 100 -7.98 -18.43 -25.77
CA ARG A 100 -6.63 -19.00 -25.70
C ARG A 100 -6.22 -19.43 -24.29
N CYS A 101 -6.64 -18.68 -23.27
CA CYS A 101 -6.34 -18.97 -21.86
C CYS A 101 -7.48 -19.72 -21.15
N HIS A 102 -8.72 -19.56 -21.59
CA HIS A 102 -9.90 -20.08 -20.88
C HIS A 102 -10.46 -21.38 -21.44
N SER A 103 -10.04 -21.80 -22.64
CA SER A 103 -10.40 -23.07 -23.28
C SER A 103 -9.26 -23.52 -24.19
N THR A 104 -8.17 -23.97 -23.58
CA THR A 104 -6.90 -24.18 -24.26
C THR A 104 -6.99 -25.24 -25.37
N GLY A 105 -7.53 -26.42 -25.06
CA GLY A 105 -7.70 -27.49 -26.05
C GLY A 105 -8.66 -27.12 -27.19
N GLY A 106 -9.64 -26.26 -26.92
CA GLY A 106 -10.52 -25.65 -27.91
C GLY A 106 -9.75 -24.74 -28.87
N TRP A 107 -8.99 -23.80 -28.31
CA TRP A 107 -8.19 -22.85 -29.07
C TRP A 107 -7.13 -23.54 -29.94
N TYR A 108 -6.25 -24.35 -29.34
CA TYR A 108 -5.21 -25.07 -30.09
C TYR A 108 -5.80 -26.07 -31.09
N GLY A 109 -6.99 -26.57 -30.82
CA GLY A 109 -7.75 -27.43 -31.72
C GLY A 109 -8.42 -26.71 -32.90
N GLY A 110 -8.23 -25.39 -33.06
CA GLY A 110 -8.79 -24.61 -34.16
C GLY A 110 -10.27 -24.24 -34.00
N ARG A 111 -10.78 -24.23 -32.77
CA ARG A 111 -12.20 -23.98 -32.47
C ARG A 111 -12.47 -22.64 -31.78
N SER A 112 -11.49 -21.73 -31.81
CA SER A 112 -11.66 -20.35 -31.30
C SER A 112 -12.31 -19.39 -32.29
N THR A 113 -12.46 -19.77 -33.56
CA THR A 113 -13.18 -18.99 -34.58
C THR A 113 -14.55 -19.61 -34.88
N PRO A 114 -15.68 -18.87 -34.84
CA PRO A 114 -15.77 -17.42 -34.60
C PRO A 114 -15.32 -17.01 -33.19
N THR A 115 -14.71 -15.82 -33.05
CA THR A 115 -14.01 -15.38 -31.83
C THR A 115 -14.90 -15.17 -30.62
N ASP A 116 -16.21 -15.14 -30.80
CA ASP A 116 -17.21 -15.20 -29.73
C ASP A 116 -17.30 -16.56 -29.02
N GLY A 117 -16.56 -17.57 -29.50
CA GLY A 117 -16.52 -18.90 -28.92
C GLY A 117 -17.63 -19.83 -29.40
N SER A 118 -18.47 -19.41 -30.36
CA SER A 118 -19.53 -20.25 -30.93
C SER A 118 -19.00 -21.48 -31.70
N GLY A 119 -17.71 -21.48 -32.05
CA GLY A 119 -17.02 -22.64 -32.64
C GLY A 119 -16.59 -23.72 -31.65
N LEU A 120 -16.61 -23.45 -30.34
CA LEU A 120 -16.16 -24.38 -29.31
C LEU A 120 -17.11 -25.58 -29.19
N ALA A 121 -16.53 -26.77 -29.02
CA ALA A 121 -17.26 -28.01 -28.82
C ALA A 121 -17.60 -28.24 -27.34
N ALA A 122 -18.55 -29.13 -27.07
CA ALA A 122 -18.92 -29.48 -25.69
C ALA A 122 -17.73 -29.99 -24.85
N GLY A 123 -16.76 -30.67 -25.47
CA GLY A 123 -15.54 -31.14 -24.83
C GLY A 123 -14.55 -30.04 -24.44
N ASP A 124 -14.72 -28.82 -24.94
CA ASP A 124 -13.83 -27.67 -24.68
C ASP A 124 -14.22 -26.92 -23.39
N ALA A 125 -15.30 -27.33 -22.73
CA ALA A 125 -15.79 -26.72 -21.50
C ALA A 125 -14.84 -26.92 -20.30
N ASP A 126 -13.98 -27.94 -20.36
CA ASP A 126 -13.01 -28.29 -19.32
C ASP A 126 -11.79 -27.34 -19.26
N GLY A 127 -11.87 -26.20 -19.97
CA GLY A 127 -11.03 -25.03 -19.75
C GLY A 127 -9.54 -25.26 -20.03
N VAL A 128 -8.70 -25.02 -19.03
CA VAL A 128 -7.26 -25.31 -19.06
C VAL A 128 -7.06 -26.79 -18.72
N ASP A 129 -6.94 -27.59 -19.77
CA ASP A 129 -6.96 -29.04 -19.72
C ASP A 129 -5.59 -29.67 -19.37
N CYS A 130 -5.64 -30.97 -19.03
CA CYS A 130 -4.46 -31.73 -18.66
C CYS A 130 -3.42 -31.79 -19.79
N ASP A 131 -3.88 -32.02 -21.02
CA ASP A 131 -2.97 -32.34 -22.12
C ASP A 131 -2.22 -31.11 -22.60
N THR A 132 -2.89 -29.95 -22.64
CA THR A 132 -2.22 -28.68 -22.94
C THR A 132 -1.10 -28.41 -21.93
N CYS A 133 -1.40 -28.46 -20.62
CA CYS A 133 -0.38 -28.26 -19.58
C CYS A 133 0.77 -29.26 -19.72
N HIS A 134 0.46 -30.55 -19.91
CA HIS A 134 1.45 -31.61 -20.04
C HIS A 134 2.11 -31.70 -21.42
N LYS A 135 1.81 -30.80 -22.36
CA LYS A 135 2.53 -30.61 -23.62
C LYS A 135 3.36 -29.33 -23.63
N MET A 136 3.23 -28.46 -22.62
CA MET A 136 3.98 -27.20 -22.54
C MET A 136 5.49 -27.44 -22.43
N THR A 137 6.24 -26.79 -23.31
CA THR A 137 7.69 -26.69 -23.30
C THR A 137 8.09 -25.27 -22.93
N ASN A 138 9.36 -25.08 -22.55
CA ASN A 138 9.87 -23.75 -22.28
C ASN A 138 10.04 -22.98 -23.62
N PRO A 139 9.43 -21.80 -23.81
CA PRO A 139 9.57 -21.02 -25.04
C PRO A 139 11.03 -20.63 -25.37
N ASP A 140 11.95 -20.66 -24.40
CA ASP A 140 13.38 -20.45 -24.64
C ASP A 140 14.08 -21.61 -25.40
N ARG A 141 13.38 -22.74 -25.62
CA ARG A 141 13.85 -23.94 -26.33
C ARG A 141 15.07 -24.63 -25.70
N THR A 142 15.33 -24.41 -24.40
CA THR A 142 16.53 -24.94 -23.71
C THR A 142 16.46 -26.43 -23.36
N GLU A 143 15.26 -27.01 -23.24
CA GLU A 143 15.07 -28.41 -22.81
C GLU A 143 14.34 -29.25 -23.86
N HIS A 144 13.03 -29.01 -24.03
CA HIS A 144 12.19 -29.67 -25.02
C HIS A 144 11.80 -28.67 -26.10
N ALA A 145 11.82 -29.09 -27.36
CA ALA A 145 11.39 -28.24 -28.47
C ALA A 145 9.86 -28.21 -28.57
N GLY A 146 9.26 -27.03 -28.46
CA GLY A 146 7.86 -26.77 -28.79
C GLY A 146 7.69 -26.22 -30.20
N VAL A 147 6.51 -26.43 -30.79
CA VAL A 147 6.14 -25.89 -32.10
C VAL A 147 5.87 -24.40 -31.96
N MET A 148 6.61 -23.59 -32.71
CA MET A 148 6.39 -22.15 -32.85
C MET A 148 6.92 -21.79 -34.24
N ASN A 149 6.03 -21.70 -35.22
CA ASN A 149 6.42 -21.45 -36.61
C ASN A 149 6.47 -19.94 -36.88
N ALA A 150 7.47 -19.49 -37.63
CA ALA A 150 7.58 -18.07 -38.00
C ALA A 150 6.32 -17.62 -38.77
N PRO A 151 5.77 -16.42 -38.49
CA PRO A 151 6.31 -15.37 -37.62
C PRO A 151 5.99 -15.49 -36.12
N TYR A 152 5.36 -16.56 -35.64
CA TYR A 152 4.85 -16.72 -34.27
C TYR A 152 5.88 -17.30 -33.29
N ILE A 153 7.08 -16.72 -33.22
CA ILE A 153 8.12 -17.17 -32.28
C ILE A 153 7.92 -16.49 -30.92
N ALA A 154 7.68 -17.28 -29.85
CA ALA A 154 7.48 -16.75 -28.49
C ALA A 154 8.78 -16.62 -27.69
N ASN A 155 9.82 -16.05 -28.29
CA ASN A 155 11.06 -15.68 -27.60
C ASN A 155 11.76 -14.54 -28.35
N ASP A 156 12.78 -13.95 -27.74
CA ASP A 156 13.56 -12.84 -28.32
C ASP A 156 14.51 -13.25 -29.47
N GLU A 157 14.52 -14.52 -29.87
CA GLU A 157 15.39 -15.10 -30.89
C GLU A 157 16.89 -14.87 -30.67
N GLN A 158 17.29 -14.48 -29.45
CA GLN A 158 18.70 -14.32 -29.08
C GLN A 158 19.35 -15.67 -28.77
N THR A 159 20.66 -15.67 -28.52
CA THR A 159 21.40 -16.87 -28.13
C THR A 159 22.19 -16.61 -26.83
N PRO A 160 21.79 -17.19 -25.68
CA PRO A 160 20.58 -17.99 -25.47
C PRO A 160 19.30 -17.14 -25.59
N ALA A 161 18.20 -17.77 -26.02
CA ALA A 161 16.92 -17.07 -26.16
C ALA A 161 16.27 -16.85 -24.79
N THR A 162 15.52 -15.76 -24.66
CA THR A 162 14.64 -15.51 -23.52
C THR A 162 13.20 -15.73 -23.93
N GLY A 163 12.51 -16.66 -23.26
CA GLY A 163 11.10 -16.97 -23.53
C GLY A 163 10.15 -15.81 -23.24
N TYR A 164 9.10 -15.70 -24.06
CA TYR A 164 7.97 -14.83 -23.79
C TYR A 164 6.99 -15.56 -22.89
N HIS A 165 6.91 -15.13 -21.63
CA HIS A 165 6.01 -15.69 -20.62
C HIS A 165 4.85 -14.71 -20.37
N GLY A 166 3.74 -14.91 -21.07
CA GLY A 166 2.50 -14.17 -20.86
C GLY A 166 1.51 -14.34 -22.02
N SER A 167 0.29 -13.86 -21.84
CA SER A 167 -0.77 -13.76 -22.87
C SER A 167 -1.04 -15.07 -23.63
N GLY A 168 -0.88 -16.20 -22.94
CA GLY A 168 -1.09 -17.53 -23.51
C GLY A 168 -0.08 -17.89 -24.61
N MET A 169 1.08 -17.22 -24.70
CA MET A 169 2.12 -17.49 -25.71
C MET A 169 2.86 -18.81 -25.42
N LEU A 170 2.14 -19.94 -25.50
CA LEU A 170 2.68 -21.25 -25.15
C LEU A 170 3.48 -21.83 -26.31
N ALA A 171 4.50 -22.63 -25.97
CA ALA A 171 5.20 -23.50 -26.90
C ALA A 171 4.84 -24.96 -26.57
N LEU A 172 4.12 -25.65 -27.45
CA LEU A 172 3.61 -27.01 -27.19
C LEU A 172 4.42 -28.06 -27.96
N SER A 173 4.69 -29.19 -27.31
CA SER A 173 5.27 -30.37 -27.94
C SER A 173 4.26 -31.03 -28.87
N ASN A 174 4.68 -31.32 -30.11
CA ASN A 174 3.90 -32.15 -31.04
C ASN A 174 4.06 -33.66 -30.78
N GLY A 175 4.79 -34.03 -29.73
CA GLY A 175 4.96 -35.42 -29.32
C GLY A 175 3.72 -35.98 -28.61
N ASN A 176 3.71 -37.31 -28.48
CA ASN A 176 2.71 -38.05 -27.70
C ASN A 176 3.07 -38.19 -26.22
N ALA A 177 4.33 -37.89 -25.85
CA ALA A 177 4.79 -37.96 -24.47
C ALA A 177 4.17 -36.84 -23.64
N LYS A 178 3.61 -37.20 -22.47
CA LYS A 178 3.21 -36.21 -21.47
C LYS A 178 4.44 -35.76 -20.67
N LEU A 179 4.66 -34.46 -20.64
CA LEU A 179 5.76 -33.82 -19.94
C LEU A 179 5.40 -33.65 -18.46
N GLY A 180 6.34 -33.94 -17.57
CA GLY A 180 6.09 -33.82 -16.15
C GLY A 180 7.37 -33.83 -15.33
N PRO A 181 7.29 -33.62 -14.01
CA PRO A 181 8.48 -33.40 -13.20
C PRO A 181 9.28 -34.67 -12.92
N TYR A 182 8.95 -35.86 -13.44
CA TYR A 182 9.61 -37.11 -13.05
C TYR A 182 10.25 -37.85 -14.22
N SER A 183 11.46 -38.39 -14.00
CA SER A 183 12.15 -39.27 -14.95
C SER A 183 11.88 -40.77 -14.70
N ASP A 184 11.24 -41.09 -13.58
CA ASP A 184 11.06 -42.44 -13.04
C ASP A 184 9.56 -42.76 -12.83
N ALA A 185 8.69 -42.22 -13.69
CA ALA A 185 7.26 -42.52 -13.63
C ALA A 185 6.96 -43.93 -14.16
N ALA A 186 6.09 -44.67 -13.46
CA ALA A 186 5.58 -45.97 -13.91
C ALA A 186 4.29 -45.80 -14.76
N ALA A 187 4.38 -45.06 -15.86
CA ALA A 187 3.22 -44.68 -16.67
C ALA A 187 2.76 -45.79 -17.64
N LYS A 188 1.48 -45.80 -18.00
CA LYS A 188 0.89 -46.65 -19.06
C LYS A 188 0.75 -45.92 -20.40
N HIS A 189 1.38 -44.76 -20.51
CA HIS A 189 1.50 -43.95 -21.73
C HIS A 189 2.93 -43.39 -21.79
N GLN A 190 3.31 -42.81 -22.94
CA GLN A 190 4.61 -42.16 -23.09
C GLN A 190 4.69 -40.95 -22.16
N PHE A 191 5.84 -40.76 -21.52
CA PHE A 191 6.12 -39.60 -20.68
C PHE A 191 7.58 -39.15 -20.88
N ALA A 192 7.85 -37.89 -20.57
CA ALA A 192 9.22 -37.39 -20.48
C ALA A 192 9.35 -36.42 -19.31
N LYS A 193 10.52 -36.46 -18.65
CA LYS A 193 10.85 -35.49 -17.61
C LYS A 193 10.97 -34.10 -18.22
N SER A 194 10.38 -33.09 -17.58
CA SER A 194 10.53 -31.68 -17.89
C SER A 194 10.91 -30.88 -16.63
N ASN A 195 12.04 -30.19 -16.71
CA ASN A 195 12.47 -29.20 -15.73
C ASN A 195 11.59 -27.95 -15.79
N TYR A 196 11.03 -27.61 -16.96
CA TYR A 196 10.11 -26.47 -17.09
C TYR A 196 8.87 -26.63 -16.19
N HIS A 197 8.33 -27.83 -16.02
CA HIS A 197 7.20 -28.09 -15.11
C HIS A 197 7.51 -27.83 -13.63
N ARG A 198 8.80 -27.71 -13.27
CA ARG A 198 9.27 -27.34 -11.93
C ARG A 198 9.77 -25.89 -11.86
N SER A 199 9.83 -25.21 -13.01
CA SER A 199 10.39 -23.86 -13.13
C SER A 199 9.47 -22.82 -12.52
N VAL A 200 10.06 -21.80 -11.90
CA VAL A 200 9.35 -20.60 -11.43
C VAL A 200 8.66 -19.84 -12.57
N ASP A 201 9.02 -20.11 -13.82
CA ASP A 201 8.50 -19.43 -15.01
C ASP A 201 7.36 -20.20 -15.72
N PHE A 202 7.01 -21.41 -15.26
CA PHE A 202 5.97 -22.24 -15.88
C PHE A 202 4.61 -21.54 -15.98
N CYS A 203 4.14 -21.02 -14.86
CA CYS A 203 2.82 -20.37 -14.76
C CYS A 203 2.80 -18.99 -15.44
N GLY A 204 3.96 -18.39 -15.69
CA GLY A 204 4.06 -17.05 -16.27
C GLY A 204 3.48 -16.95 -17.67
N SER A 205 3.46 -18.04 -18.43
CA SER A 205 2.93 -18.07 -19.80
C SER A 205 1.43 -17.76 -19.89
N CYS A 206 0.68 -17.91 -18.79
CA CYS A 206 -0.74 -17.53 -18.70
C CYS A 206 -0.99 -16.41 -17.68
N HIS A 207 -0.25 -16.36 -16.57
CA HIS A 207 -0.49 -15.44 -15.44
C HIS A 207 0.23 -14.08 -15.55
N ASP A 208 0.57 -13.67 -16.77
CA ASP A 208 0.95 -12.30 -17.12
C ASP A 208 0.16 -11.95 -18.38
N VAL A 209 -0.89 -11.13 -18.27
CA VAL A 209 -1.83 -10.91 -19.39
C VAL A 209 -1.62 -9.51 -19.93
N SER A 210 -1.42 -9.41 -21.23
CA SER A 210 -1.28 -8.13 -21.91
C SER A 210 -2.21 -8.02 -23.09
N ASN A 211 -2.82 -6.85 -23.23
CA ASN A 211 -3.72 -6.50 -24.32
C ASN A 211 -2.89 -6.08 -25.55
N PRO A 212 -2.86 -6.89 -26.64
CA PRO A 212 -2.08 -6.58 -27.84
C PRO A 212 -2.64 -5.38 -28.61
N ALA A 213 -3.97 -5.20 -28.64
CA ALA A 213 -4.60 -4.10 -29.36
C ALA A 213 -4.24 -2.76 -28.72
N VAL A 214 -4.43 -2.62 -27.41
CA VAL A 214 -3.99 -1.42 -26.69
C VAL A 214 -2.46 -1.27 -26.71
N GLY A 215 -1.73 -2.38 -26.62
CA GLY A 215 -0.28 -2.41 -26.71
C GLY A 215 0.26 -1.84 -28.02
N ASP A 216 -0.41 -2.09 -29.14
CA ASP A 216 0.02 -1.61 -30.45
C ASP A 216 -0.56 -0.23 -30.78
N LEU A 217 -1.85 -0.01 -30.52
CA LEU A 217 -2.62 1.10 -31.09
C LEU A 217 -2.78 2.31 -30.16
N ALA A 218 -2.80 2.13 -28.84
CA ALA A 218 -3.13 3.22 -27.93
C ALA A 218 -1.98 4.23 -27.78
N HIS A 219 -2.33 5.50 -27.54
CA HIS A 219 -1.40 6.64 -27.36
C HIS A 219 -0.13 6.36 -26.52
N ASN A 220 -0.22 5.51 -25.50
CA ASN A 220 0.86 5.16 -24.59
C ASN A 220 1.14 3.65 -24.55
N ASN A 221 0.65 2.86 -25.51
CA ASN A 221 0.81 1.41 -25.56
C ASN A 221 0.31 0.68 -24.29
N GLY A 222 -0.59 1.30 -23.51
CA GLY A 222 -1.10 0.74 -22.26
C GLY A 222 -0.04 0.53 -21.16
N ARG A 223 1.10 1.23 -21.21
CA ARG A 223 2.21 1.07 -20.25
C ARG A 223 2.16 2.08 -19.10
N GLN A 224 2.81 1.76 -17.98
CA GLN A 224 3.07 2.73 -16.91
C GLN A 224 4.11 3.77 -17.37
N PRO A 225 4.00 5.05 -16.94
CA PRO A 225 4.84 6.14 -17.47
C PRO A 225 6.36 5.91 -17.38
N THR A 226 6.83 5.24 -16.34
CA THR A 226 8.26 4.99 -16.07
C THR A 226 8.83 3.74 -16.75
N SER A 227 8.00 2.98 -17.44
CA SER A 227 8.41 1.73 -18.10
C SER A 227 9.16 1.98 -19.42
N ASP A 228 9.77 0.92 -19.94
CA ASP A 228 10.56 1.01 -21.16
C ASP A 228 9.66 1.29 -22.39
N PRO A 229 10.19 1.92 -23.46
CA PRO A 229 9.44 2.12 -24.70
C PRO A 229 8.97 0.79 -25.30
N VAL A 230 7.84 0.84 -26.01
CA VAL A 230 7.26 -0.30 -26.74
C VAL A 230 7.55 -0.13 -28.22
N THR A 231 8.06 -1.17 -28.86
CA THR A 231 8.18 -1.23 -30.32
C THR A 231 6.84 -1.67 -30.90
N ALA A 232 6.12 -0.78 -31.56
CA ALA A 232 4.78 -1.01 -32.09
C ALA A 232 4.62 -0.41 -33.50
N ASN A 233 3.68 -0.94 -34.29
CA ASN A 233 3.35 -0.40 -35.60
C ASN A 233 2.33 0.75 -35.49
N GLY A 234 1.32 0.59 -34.64
CA GLY A 234 0.28 1.59 -34.41
C GLY A 234 -0.74 1.73 -35.54
N THR A 235 -0.67 0.90 -36.60
CA THR A 235 -1.65 0.89 -37.68
C THR A 235 -2.54 -0.36 -37.57
N PRO A 236 -3.87 -0.20 -37.42
CA PRO A 236 -4.80 -1.33 -37.42
C PRO A 236 -4.64 -2.24 -38.65
N GLY A 237 -4.69 -3.55 -38.45
CA GLY A 237 -4.58 -4.53 -39.54
C GLY A 237 -3.20 -4.67 -40.19
N SER A 238 -2.16 -4.02 -39.65
CA SER A 238 -0.79 -4.19 -40.15
C SER A 238 -0.26 -5.61 -39.90
N PRO A 239 0.70 -6.13 -40.69
CA PRO A 239 1.26 -7.45 -40.47
C PRO A 239 1.80 -7.66 -39.05
N VAL A 240 1.62 -8.87 -38.51
CA VAL A 240 2.00 -9.24 -37.14
C VAL A 240 3.46 -8.96 -36.78
N ALA A 241 4.37 -9.08 -37.75
CA ALA A 241 5.80 -8.84 -37.53
C ALA A 241 6.12 -7.42 -37.03
N GLY A 242 5.26 -6.44 -37.28
CA GLY A 242 5.42 -5.07 -36.77
C GLY A 242 4.70 -4.80 -35.44
N LYS A 243 3.89 -5.75 -34.94
CA LYS A 243 3.01 -5.53 -33.80
C LYS A 243 3.77 -5.57 -32.47
N ALA A 244 3.25 -4.86 -31.48
CA ALA A 244 3.78 -4.87 -30.11
C ALA A 244 4.00 -6.27 -29.54
N ALA A 245 3.05 -7.20 -29.77
CA ALA A 245 3.12 -8.56 -29.25
C ALA A 245 4.30 -9.41 -29.79
N PHE A 246 4.89 -9.02 -30.92
CA PHE A 246 5.96 -9.77 -31.60
C PHE A 246 7.33 -9.11 -31.41
N ASN A 247 7.39 -7.90 -30.87
CA ASN A 247 8.61 -7.11 -30.76
C ASN A 247 8.97 -6.73 -29.32
N ASN A 248 8.20 -7.19 -28.33
CA ASN A 248 8.39 -6.86 -26.92
C ASN A 248 8.07 -8.07 -26.04
N PHE A 249 8.68 -8.13 -24.86
CA PHE A 249 8.27 -9.08 -23.84
C PHE A 249 6.83 -8.79 -23.39
N PRO A 250 6.02 -9.82 -23.05
CA PRO A 250 4.62 -9.66 -22.71
C PRO A 250 4.36 -8.58 -21.65
N PHE A 251 5.21 -8.45 -20.64
CA PHE A 251 5.04 -7.47 -19.57
C PHE A 251 5.21 -6.00 -19.99
N GLN A 252 5.72 -5.69 -21.19
CA GLN A 252 6.13 -4.33 -21.58
C GLN A 252 4.99 -3.45 -22.08
N TYR A 253 3.87 -4.02 -22.52
CA TYR A 253 2.76 -3.31 -23.14
C TYR A 253 1.41 -3.74 -22.58
N GLY A 254 0.37 -2.93 -22.83
CA GLY A 254 -1.04 -3.28 -22.68
C GLY A 254 -1.41 -3.93 -21.35
N ILE A 255 -1.23 -3.24 -20.22
CA ILE A 255 -1.42 -3.85 -18.90
C ILE A 255 -2.85 -4.34 -18.69
N VAL A 256 -2.99 -5.63 -18.37
CA VAL A 256 -4.25 -6.25 -17.93
C VAL A 256 -4.03 -6.93 -16.58
N GLU A 257 -3.23 -7.97 -16.54
CA GLU A 257 -2.85 -8.69 -15.31
C GLU A 257 -1.33 -8.76 -15.23
N ARG A 258 -0.80 -8.59 -14.01
CA ARG A 258 0.65 -8.62 -13.74
C ARG A 258 1.06 -9.62 -12.67
N THR A 259 0.27 -10.65 -12.38
CA THR A 259 0.55 -11.60 -11.29
C THR A 259 1.97 -12.19 -11.37
N PHE A 260 2.38 -12.65 -12.55
CA PHE A 260 3.71 -13.20 -12.75
C PHE A 260 4.79 -12.12 -12.66
N SER A 261 4.56 -10.96 -13.27
CA SER A 261 5.46 -9.82 -13.18
C SER A 261 5.65 -9.32 -11.74
N GLU A 262 4.58 -9.30 -10.95
CA GLU A 262 4.61 -8.98 -9.52
C GLU A 262 5.47 -9.98 -8.74
N TYR A 263 5.30 -11.27 -9.04
CA TYR A 263 6.09 -12.35 -8.45
C TYR A 263 7.57 -12.30 -8.81
N LYS A 264 7.91 -12.00 -10.06
CA LYS A 264 9.31 -11.88 -10.52
C LYS A 264 10.02 -10.66 -9.93
N ALA A 265 9.28 -9.60 -9.61
CA ALA A 265 9.82 -8.44 -8.91
C ALA A 265 10.02 -8.70 -7.40
N GLY A 266 9.32 -9.68 -6.80
CA GLY A 266 9.54 -10.13 -5.43
C GLY A 266 10.76 -11.06 -5.26
N SER A 267 11.28 -11.13 -4.04
CA SER A 267 12.43 -11.99 -3.67
C SER A 267 12.04 -13.45 -3.43
N LEU A 268 10.77 -13.76 -3.15
CA LEU A 268 10.32 -15.15 -2.94
C LEU A 268 10.60 -16.01 -4.17
N SER A 269 10.45 -15.46 -5.38
CA SER A 269 10.74 -16.16 -6.64
C SER A 269 12.18 -16.63 -6.79
N LYS A 270 13.10 -16.06 -6.01
CA LYS A 270 14.54 -16.32 -6.01
C LYS A 270 15.01 -17.00 -4.71
N THR A 271 14.11 -17.24 -3.76
CA THR A 271 14.44 -17.75 -2.43
C THR A 271 14.30 -19.27 -2.39
N PRO A 272 15.39 -20.03 -2.14
CA PRO A 272 15.32 -21.47 -1.90
C PRO A 272 14.47 -21.78 -0.68
N ILE A 273 13.74 -22.90 -0.70
CA ILE A 273 12.87 -23.30 0.41
C ILE A 273 13.67 -23.54 1.72
N THR A 274 14.95 -23.92 1.59
CA THR A 274 15.89 -24.09 2.70
C THR A 274 16.18 -22.79 3.45
N SER A 275 15.97 -21.64 2.81
CA SER A 275 16.23 -20.32 3.38
C SER A 275 15.07 -19.80 4.23
N TYR A 276 13.99 -20.58 4.43
CA TYR A 276 12.84 -20.18 5.25
C TYR A 276 13.21 -19.64 6.64
N ALA A 277 14.20 -20.23 7.30
CA ALA A 277 14.65 -19.79 8.63
C ALA A 277 15.20 -18.35 8.63
N SER A 278 15.69 -17.85 7.48
CA SER A 278 16.20 -16.49 7.32
C SER A 278 15.12 -15.45 7.01
N LEU A 279 13.88 -15.88 6.72
CA LEU A 279 12.80 -14.93 6.46
C LEU A 279 12.46 -14.11 7.72
N PRO A 280 12.00 -12.85 7.54
CA PRO A 280 11.36 -12.07 8.59
C PRO A 280 10.33 -12.87 9.39
N ALA A 281 10.21 -12.56 10.68
CA ALA A 281 9.36 -13.32 11.61
C ALA A 281 7.88 -13.33 11.19
N ASP A 282 7.39 -12.21 10.67
CA ASP A 282 6.01 -12.05 10.20
C ASP A 282 5.70 -12.79 8.89
N LEU A 283 6.73 -13.16 8.10
CA LEU A 283 6.60 -13.99 6.90
C LEU A 283 6.64 -15.51 7.18
N LYS A 284 6.93 -15.92 8.41
CA LYS A 284 6.97 -17.34 8.83
C LYS A 284 5.57 -17.87 9.20
N ALA A 285 4.57 -17.52 8.38
CA ALA A 285 3.17 -17.82 8.60
C ALA A 285 2.43 -18.07 7.27
N GLY A 286 1.14 -18.42 7.35
CA GLY A 286 0.24 -18.50 6.20
C GLY A 286 0.74 -19.39 5.06
N ALA A 287 0.61 -18.90 3.82
CA ALA A 287 0.93 -19.66 2.62
C ALA A 287 2.42 -20.03 2.54
N ILE A 288 3.32 -19.18 3.02
CA ILE A 288 4.77 -19.44 3.06
C ILE A 288 5.08 -20.59 4.02
N LEU A 289 4.47 -20.59 5.21
CA LEU A 289 4.62 -21.70 6.17
C LEU A 289 4.02 -22.99 5.60
N LYS A 290 2.82 -22.95 4.99
CA LYS A 290 2.19 -24.13 4.36
C LYS A 290 3.10 -24.74 3.29
N ALA A 291 3.65 -23.91 2.41
CA ALA A 291 4.62 -24.33 1.39
C ALA A 291 5.84 -25.00 2.03
N LYS A 292 6.39 -24.39 3.10
CA LYS A 292 7.52 -24.96 3.82
C LYS A 292 7.19 -26.32 4.45
N THR A 293 6.08 -26.43 5.15
CA THR A 293 5.64 -27.68 5.81
C THR A 293 5.42 -28.81 4.81
N ALA A 294 4.82 -28.52 3.65
CA ALA A 294 4.65 -29.54 2.60
C ALA A 294 6.01 -30.08 2.12
N THR A 295 7.01 -29.20 1.96
CA THR A 295 8.35 -29.61 1.52
C THR A 295 9.20 -30.29 2.59
N ASP A 296 8.90 -30.13 3.88
CA ASP A 296 9.60 -30.90 4.95
C ASP A 296 9.36 -32.40 4.81
N VAL A 297 8.18 -32.79 4.33
CA VAL A 297 7.82 -34.19 4.08
C VAL A 297 8.40 -34.68 2.75
N ALA A 298 8.32 -33.85 1.70
CA ALA A 298 8.73 -34.20 0.34
C ALA A 298 10.24 -34.11 0.08
N GLY A 299 10.96 -33.37 0.93
CA GLY A 299 12.36 -32.99 0.73
C GLY A 299 12.54 -31.61 0.11
N ASN A 300 13.55 -30.87 0.60
CA ASN A 300 13.88 -29.51 0.15
C ASN A 300 14.49 -29.44 -1.26
N LYS A 301 14.80 -30.59 -1.86
CA LYS A 301 15.27 -30.74 -3.24
C LYS A 301 14.39 -31.77 -3.95
N TYR A 302 14.35 -31.70 -5.27
CA TYR A 302 13.81 -32.80 -6.08
C TYR A 302 14.76 -34.01 -6.03
N ALA A 303 14.26 -35.19 -6.40
CA ALA A 303 15.02 -36.44 -6.33
C ALA A 303 16.34 -36.42 -7.14
N ASP A 304 16.43 -35.60 -8.17
CA ASP A 304 17.64 -35.40 -8.99
C ASP A 304 18.58 -34.32 -8.45
N GLY A 305 18.35 -33.82 -7.24
CA GLY A 305 19.17 -32.80 -6.58
C GLY A 305 18.82 -31.36 -6.94
N THR A 306 17.85 -31.12 -7.83
CA THR A 306 17.40 -29.76 -8.19
C THR A 306 16.82 -29.04 -6.96
N THR A 307 17.22 -27.79 -6.74
CA THR A 307 16.73 -26.97 -5.62
C THR A 307 15.26 -26.60 -5.79
N ARG A 308 14.47 -26.68 -4.71
CA ARG A 308 13.11 -26.12 -4.65
C ARG A 308 13.16 -24.66 -4.20
N TYR A 309 12.40 -23.81 -4.88
CA TYR A 309 12.19 -22.40 -4.55
C TYR A 309 10.76 -22.18 -4.05
N PHE A 310 10.49 -21.03 -3.42
CA PHE A 310 9.12 -20.55 -3.19
C PHE A 310 8.47 -20.16 -4.54
N SER A 311 8.10 -21.19 -5.30
CA SER A 311 7.51 -21.12 -6.63
C SER A 311 5.99 -21.12 -6.59
N CYS A 312 5.36 -20.71 -7.70
CA CYS A 312 3.92 -20.89 -7.92
C CYS A 312 3.48 -22.32 -7.59
N GLN A 313 4.22 -23.31 -8.09
CA GLN A 313 3.96 -24.72 -7.84
C GLN A 313 4.13 -25.11 -6.37
N THR A 314 5.14 -24.59 -5.67
CA THR A 314 5.33 -24.98 -4.25
C THR A 314 4.20 -24.46 -3.36
N CYS A 315 3.57 -23.34 -3.71
CA CYS A 315 2.44 -22.77 -2.98
C CYS A 315 1.07 -23.32 -3.45
N HIS A 316 0.84 -23.43 -4.76
CA HIS A 316 -0.47 -23.77 -5.36
C HIS A 316 -0.58 -25.21 -5.87
N VAL A 317 0.56 -25.91 -5.99
CA VAL A 317 0.64 -27.33 -6.35
C VAL A 317 1.53 -28.07 -5.34
N PRO A 318 1.28 -27.90 -4.02
CA PRO A 318 2.20 -28.36 -2.98
C PRO A 318 2.40 -29.88 -3.09
N PRO A 319 3.60 -30.39 -2.74
CA PRO A 319 3.82 -31.82 -2.72
C PRO A 319 2.97 -32.49 -1.64
N VAL A 320 2.37 -33.63 -1.97
CA VAL A 320 1.60 -34.48 -1.06
C VAL A 320 2.05 -35.94 -1.14
N THR A 321 1.71 -36.71 -0.12
CA THR A 321 1.95 -38.16 -0.12
C THR A 321 0.80 -38.90 -0.78
N GLY A 322 1.05 -39.62 -1.87
CA GLY A 322 0.02 -40.38 -2.58
C GLY A 322 0.53 -41.12 -3.82
N VAL A 323 -0.38 -41.80 -4.51
CA VAL A 323 -0.12 -42.41 -5.82
C VAL A 323 -0.69 -41.51 -6.92
N GLY A 324 0.02 -41.41 -8.04
CA GLY A 324 -0.39 -40.55 -9.16
C GLY A 324 -1.46 -41.15 -10.08
N ALA A 325 -1.74 -42.45 -9.98
CA ALA A 325 -2.71 -43.15 -10.82
C ALA A 325 -3.24 -44.44 -10.15
N ASN A 326 -4.43 -44.87 -10.54
CA ASN A 326 -5.11 -46.09 -10.07
C ASN A 326 -4.61 -47.40 -10.73
N LYS A 327 -3.39 -47.40 -11.29
CA LYS A 327 -2.84 -48.56 -12.03
C LYS A 327 -1.84 -49.35 -11.18
N SER A 328 -1.85 -50.67 -11.35
CA SER A 328 -0.89 -51.56 -10.70
C SER A 328 0.55 -51.19 -11.08
N GLY A 329 1.43 -51.16 -10.07
CA GLY A 329 2.83 -50.74 -10.20
C GLY A 329 3.06 -49.23 -10.08
N THR A 330 2.02 -48.41 -9.89
CA THR A 330 2.20 -46.98 -9.65
C THR A 330 2.84 -46.74 -8.27
N PRO A 331 3.98 -46.04 -8.17
CA PRO A 331 4.65 -45.81 -6.90
C PRO A 331 3.89 -44.81 -6.02
N THR A 332 3.92 -45.03 -4.71
CA THR A 332 3.60 -44.00 -3.73
C THR A 332 4.76 -43.02 -3.64
N ARG A 333 4.47 -41.73 -3.75
CA ARG A 333 5.43 -40.62 -3.65
C ARG A 333 5.09 -39.75 -2.46
N THR A 334 6.09 -39.20 -1.78
CA THR A 334 5.91 -38.13 -0.79
C THR A 334 5.86 -36.74 -1.42
N ASP A 335 6.16 -36.65 -2.71
CA ASP A 335 6.31 -35.40 -3.43
C ASP A 335 5.34 -35.22 -4.60
N LEU A 336 4.25 -36.00 -4.65
CA LEU A 336 3.23 -35.94 -5.71
C LEU A 336 2.66 -34.52 -5.81
N PRO A 337 2.62 -33.86 -6.99
CA PRO A 337 2.04 -32.53 -7.12
C PRO A 337 0.52 -32.55 -6.90
N HIS A 338 0.06 -31.87 -5.86
CA HIS A 338 -1.37 -31.74 -5.55
C HIS A 338 -2.02 -30.76 -6.52
N HIS A 339 -2.82 -31.25 -7.48
CA HIS A 339 -3.44 -30.46 -8.56
C HIS A 339 -4.60 -29.55 -8.05
N ASP A 340 -4.42 -28.89 -6.91
CA ASP A 340 -5.38 -27.97 -6.31
C ASP A 340 -5.51 -26.70 -7.15
N MET A 341 -4.40 -25.95 -7.31
CA MET A 341 -4.31 -24.75 -8.16
C MET A 341 -5.38 -23.70 -7.86
N THR A 342 -6.00 -23.74 -6.67
CA THR A 342 -6.99 -22.76 -6.24
C THR A 342 -6.33 -21.46 -5.79
N GLY A 343 -6.98 -20.35 -6.14
CA GLY A 343 -6.71 -19.01 -5.62
C GLY A 343 -7.85 -18.55 -4.72
N GLY A 344 -8.22 -17.26 -4.78
CA GLY A 344 -9.28 -16.70 -3.93
C GLY A 344 -10.71 -16.80 -4.48
N ASN A 345 -10.94 -17.36 -5.66
CA ASN A 345 -12.26 -17.31 -6.31
C ASN A 345 -13.21 -18.41 -5.83
N TYR A 346 -13.76 -18.26 -4.61
CA TYR A 346 -14.71 -19.23 -4.05
C TYR A 346 -16.14 -19.09 -4.60
N TRP A 347 -16.52 -17.91 -5.07
CA TRP A 347 -17.92 -17.63 -5.46
C TRP A 347 -18.25 -18.11 -6.88
N ALA A 348 -17.30 -18.09 -7.82
CA ALA A 348 -17.56 -18.54 -9.20
C ALA A 348 -18.07 -19.99 -9.24
N ALA A 349 -17.66 -20.84 -8.29
CA ALA A 349 -18.21 -22.18 -8.10
C ALA A 349 -19.74 -22.17 -7.91
N ASP A 350 -20.27 -21.28 -7.07
CA ASP A 350 -21.72 -21.15 -6.83
C ASP A 350 -22.44 -20.65 -8.09
N ALA A 351 -21.85 -19.68 -8.80
CA ALA A 351 -22.41 -19.15 -10.04
C ALA A 351 -22.49 -20.21 -11.15
N ILE A 352 -21.42 -21.02 -11.31
CA ILE A 352 -21.38 -22.14 -12.25
C ILE A 352 -22.46 -23.16 -11.91
N LEU A 353 -22.55 -23.57 -10.65
CA LEU A 353 -23.54 -24.56 -10.21
C LEU A 353 -24.97 -24.04 -10.37
N TYR A 354 -25.22 -22.76 -10.07
CA TYR A 354 -26.52 -22.14 -10.31
C TYR A 354 -26.88 -22.19 -11.79
N GLN A 355 -26.01 -21.68 -12.68
CA GLN A 355 -26.30 -21.70 -14.11
C GLN A 355 -26.43 -23.10 -14.68
N ASN A 356 -25.70 -24.09 -14.12
CA ASN A 356 -25.86 -25.49 -14.47
C ASN A 356 -27.30 -25.97 -14.16
N THR A 357 -27.86 -25.61 -13.00
CA THR A 357 -29.25 -25.97 -12.66
C THR A 357 -30.28 -25.24 -13.52
N GLN A 358 -29.97 -24.01 -13.96
CA GLN A 358 -30.85 -23.22 -14.81
C GLN A 358 -30.70 -23.55 -16.30
N ASN A 359 -29.79 -24.45 -16.69
CA ASN A 359 -29.40 -24.72 -18.07
C ASN A 359 -28.99 -23.45 -18.84
N THR A 360 -28.30 -22.53 -18.15
CA THR A 360 -27.82 -21.25 -18.72
C THR A 360 -26.31 -21.16 -18.84
N LEU A 361 -25.57 -22.21 -18.44
CA LEU A 361 -24.15 -22.29 -18.72
C LEU A 361 -23.89 -22.21 -20.22
N ARG A 362 -22.99 -21.31 -20.61
CA ARG A 362 -22.59 -21.13 -22.01
C ARG A 362 -21.92 -22.37 -22.58
N LEU A 363 -21.02 -22.99 -21.81
CA LEU A 363 -20.41 -24.28 -22.13
C LEU A 363 -20.45 -25.20 -20.90
N GLY A 364 -20.48 -26.51 -21.15
CA GLY A 364 -20.27 -27.52 -20.11
C GLY A 364 -21.41 -27.72 -19.12
N GLY A 365 -22.65 -27.39 -19.51
CA GLY A 365 -23.87 -27.75 -18.76
C GLY A 365 -24.09 -29.27 -18.66
N GLY A 366 -24.97 -29.68 -17.75
CA GLY A 366 -25.22 -31.10 -17.47
C GLY A 366 -24.09 -31.75 -16.65
N MET A 367 -23.48 -30.97 -15.74
CA MET A 367 -22.36 -31.44 -14.92
C MET A 367 -22.71 -32.71 -14.14
N THR A 368 -21.79 -33.67 -14.14
CA THR A 368 -21.93 -34.92 -13.39
C THR A 368 -21.86 -34.69 -11.89
N ALA A 369 -22.38 -35.64 -11.10
CA ALA A 369 -22.27 -35.59 -9.64
C ALA A 369 -20.81 -35.50 -9.15
N GLY A 370 -19.87 -36.15 -9.86
CA GLY A 370 -18.44 -36.08 -9.56
C GLY A 370 -17.84 -34.69 -9.80
N GLN A 371 -18.19 -34.03 -10.92
CA GLN A 371 -17.78 -32.65 -11.21
C GLN A 371 -18.36 -31.67 -10.19
N ILE A 372 -19.64 -31.81 -9.84
CA ILE A 372 -20.30 -30.96 -8.82
C ILE A 372 -19.60 -31.12 -7.46
N ALA A 373 -19.27 -32.35 -7.05
CA ALA A 373 -18.53 -32.60 -5.82
C ALA A 373 -17.13 -31.97 -5.85
N ALA A 374 -16.42 -32.09 -6.97
CA ALA A 374 -15.10 -31.50 -7.15
C ALA A 374 -15.13 -29.96 -7.06
N VAL A 375 -16.08 -29.29 -7.72
CA VAL A 375 -16.25 -27.82 -7.68
C VAL A 375 -16.52 -27.34 -6.25
N ASN A 376 -17.35 -28.03 -5.49
CA ASN A 376 -17.58 -27.71 -4.07
C ASN A 376 -16.31 -27.89 -3.20
N ALA A 377 -15.51 -28.93 -3.47
CA ALA A 377 -14.23 -29.11 -2.80
C ALA A 377 -13.25 -27.99 -3.16
N GLY A 378 -13.20 -27.57 -4.45
CA GLY A 378 -12.39 -26.44 -4.91
C GLY A 378 -12.78 -25.11 -4.28
N LYS A 379 -14.08 -24.84 -4.12
CA LYS A 379 -14.59 -23.70 -3.35
C LYS A 379 -14.03 -23.66 -1.94
N THR A 380 -14.06 -24.81 -1.25
CA THR A 380 -13.54 -24.93 0.13
C THR A 380 -12.04 -24.65 0.18
N ARG A 381 -11.27 -25.19 -0.77
CA ARG A 381 -9.82 -24.92 -0.86
C ARG A 381 -9.53 -23.45 -1.18
N ALA A 382 -10.31 -22.81 -2.05
CA ALA A 382 -10.17 -21.38 -2.34
C ALA A 382 -10.38 -20.50 -1.09
N GLN A 383 -11.36 -20.83 -0.24
CA GLN A 383 -11.56 -20.17 1.05
C GLN A 383 -10.38 -20.36 2.01
N GLN A 384 -9.83 -21.58 2.08
CA GLN A 384 -8.63 -21.86 2.88
C GLN A 384 -7.41 -21.06 2.38
N GLN A 385 -7.25 -20.89 1.07
CA GLN A 385 -6.16 -20.07 0.52
C GLN A 385 -6.27 -18.59 0.95
N LEU A 386 -7.48 -18.04 1.02
CA LEU A 386 -7.70 -16.68 1.54
C LEU A 386 -7.25 -16.52 3.00
N GLN A 387 -7.47 -17.54 3.84
CA GLN A 387 -7.05 -17.51 5.25
C GLN A 387 -5.52 -17.56 5.42
N LEU A 388 -4.80 -18.00 4.40
CA LEU A 388 -3.35 -18.14 4.40
C LEU A 388 -2.63 -16.95 3.75
N ALA A 389 -3.36 -16.08 3.06
CA ALA A 389 -2.79 -15.04 2.22
C ALA A 389 -2.30 -13.80 2.98
N ALA A 390 -2.78 -13.58 4.22
CA ALA A 390 -2.46 -12.39 5.00
C ALA A 390 -2.42 -12.66 6.50
N SER A 391 -1.73 -11.79 7.24
CA SER A 391 -1.83 -11.69 8.69
C SER A 391 -1.98 -10.24 9.13
N MET A 392 -2.53 -10.03 10.34
CA MET A 392 -2.72 -8.71 10.92
C MET A 392 -2.17 -8.65 12.34
N SER A 393 -1.60 -7.49 12.70
CA SER A 393 -1.18 -7.18 14.07
C SER A 393 -1.43 -5.73 14.40
N VAL A 394 -1.72 -5.42 15.67
CA VAL A 394 -2.02 -4.07 16.14
C VAL A 394 -0.95 -3.64 17.16
N ASN A 395 -0.43 -2.42 17.00
CA ASN A 395 0.43 -1.78 17.98
C ASN A 395 -0.03 -0.32 18.17
N GLY A 396 -0.55 0.00 19.35
CA GLY A 396 -1.25 1.25 19.59
C GLY A 396 -2.39 1.45 18.58
N ASN A 397 -2.41 2.59 17.89
CA ASN A 397 -3.36 2.87 16.82
C ASN A 397 -2.82 2.56 15.43
N THR A 398 -1.84 1.65 15.30
CA THR A 398 -1.34 1.19 13.99
C THR A 398 -1.69 -0.27 13.78
N LEU A 399 -2.45 -0.54 12.72
CA LEU A 399 -2.69 -1.88 12.21
C LEU A 399 -1.69 -2.20 11.10
N LYS A 400 -0.91 -3.26 11.27
CA LYS A 400 -0.03 -3.79 10.22
C LYS A 400 -0.73 -4.96 9.52
N VAL A 401 -0.91 -4.85 8.21
CA VAL A 401 -1.45 -5.92 7.34
C VAL A 401 -0.31 -6.46 6.49
N VAL A 402 0.05 -7.74 6.67
CA VAL A 402 1.21 -8.37 6.02
C VAL A 402 0.76 -9.23 4.84
N ASN A 403 1.41 -9.06 3.69
CA ASN A 403 1.24 -9.94 2.54
C ASN A 403 2.07 -11.22 2.71
N LEU A 404 1.40 -12.38 2.72
CA LEU A 404 2.02 -13.71 2.81
C LEU A 404 2.03 -14.45 1.47
N THR A 405 1.81 -13.74 0.36
CA THR A 405 1.80 -14.27 -1.00
C THR A 405 3.06 -13.88 -1.79
N GLY A 406 3.29 -14.55 -2.91
CA GLY A 406 4.42 -14.31 -3.80
C GLY A 406 4.26 -13.09 -4.72
N HIS A 407 3.05 -12.55 -4.84
CA HIS A 407 2.65 -11.46 -5.74
C HIS A 407 1.95 -10.36 -4.94
N LYS A 408 1.32 -9.35 -5.57
CA LYS A 408 0.55 -8.37 -4.79
C LYS A 408 -0.63 -9.05 -4.11
N LEU A 409 -1.03 -8.53 -2.95
CA LEU A 409 -2.22 -8.95 -2.23
C LEU A 409 -3.32 -7.90 -2.42
N ILE A 410 -4.37 -8.18 -3.19
CA ILE A 410 -4.66 -9.38 -4.00
C ILE A 410 -4.07 -9.27 -5.42
N SER A 411 -3.95 -10.38 -6.16
CA SER A 411 -3.49 -10.38 -7.56
C SER A 411 -4.53 -11.01 -8.51
N GLY A 412 -4.19 -11.17 -9.79
CA GLY A 412 -5.09 -11.64 -10.86
C GLY A 412 -5.79 -10.51 -11.62
N TYR A 413 -6.87 -10.86 -12.34
CA TYR A 413 -7.76 -9.90 -12.99
C TYR A 413 -8.21 -8.81 -11.98
N PRO A 414 -7.99 -7.52 -12.29
CA PRO A 414 -8.14 -6.44 -11.33
C PRO A 414 -9.59 -5.98 -11.14
N GLU A 415 -10.42 -6.03 -12.17
CA GLU A 415 -11.76 -5.46 -12.11
C GLU A 415 -12.63 -6.20 -11.07
N GLY A 416 -13.43 -5.46 -10.30
CA GLY A 416 -14.36 -6.05 -9.34
C GLY A 416 -13.78 -6.90 -8.20
N ARG A 417 -12.48 -7.21 -8.15
CA ARG A 417 -11.84 -7.86 -7.01
C ARG A 417 -11.39 -6.78 -6.02
N ARG A 418 -11.73 -6.97 -4.75
CA ARG A 418 -11.30 -6.04 -3.69
C ARG A 418 -11.10 -6.72 -2.37
N MET A 419 -10.16 -6.19 -1.60
CA MET A 419 -9.93 -6.50 -0.20
C MET A 419 -10.14 -5.22 0.61
N TRP A 420 -10.69 -5.28 1.83
CA TRP A 420 -10.82 -4.08 2.66
C TRP A 420 -10.85 -4.40 4.15
N LEU A 421 -10.68 -3.37 4.98
CA LEU A 421 -10.85 -3.47 6.42
C LEU A 421 -12.30 -3.18 6.81
N ASN A 422 -12.95 -4.14 7.47
CA ASN A 422 -14.18 -3.91 8.20
C ASN A 422 -13.84 -3.77 9.70
N ILE A 423 -14.12 -2.61 10.29
CA ILE A 423 -13.74 -2.29 11.66
C ILE A 423 -14.98 -1.92 12.45
N LYS A 424 -15.30 -2.72 13.47
CA LYS A 424 -16.41 -2.47 14.40
C LYS A 424 -15.86 -1.97 15.71
N TRP A 425 -16.16 -0.72 16.05
CA TRP A 425 -15.71 -0.03 17.27
C TRP A 425 -16.75 -0.17 18.36
N TYR A 426 -16.33 -0.55 19.57
CA TYR A 426 -17.22 -0.77 20.70
C TYR A 426 -16.88 0.10 21.89
N GLY A 427 -17.91 0.54 22.62
CA GLY A 427 -17.78 1.24 23.90
C GLY A 427 -17.43 0.28 25.06
N PRO A 428 -17.20 0.80 26.27
CA PRO A 428 -16.89 -0.01 27.46
C PRO A 428 -17.99 -1.00 27.86
N ASP A 429 -19.24 -0.72 27.45
CA ASP A 429 -20.43 -1.54 27.65
C ASP A 429 -20.69 -2.53 26.50
N ASN A 430 -19.74 -2.66 25.56
CA ASN A 430 -19.83 -3.47 24.35
C ASN A 430 -20.92 -2.98 23.35
N SER A 431 -21.37 -1.73 23.44
CA SER A 431 -22.23 -1.10 22.44
C SER A 431 -21.43 -0.76 21.17
N LEU A 432 -22.00 -1.02 19.98
CA LEU A 432 -21.38 -0.64 18.70
C LEU A 432 -21.47 0.88 18.51
N LEU A 433 -20.33 1.55 18.42
CA LEU A 433 -20.23 3.00 18.23
C LEU A 433 -20.15 3.39 16.76
N ARG A 434 -19.37 2.63 15.97
CA ARG A 434 -19.13 2.89 14.54
C ARG A 434 -18.68 1.61 13.82
N GLU A 435 -19.06 1.47 12.56
CA GLU A 435 -18.54 0.42 11.67
C GLU A 435 -17.92 1.06 10.42
N ASP A 436 -16.60 0.92 10.26
CA ASP A 436 -15.87 1.34 9.07
C ASP A 436 -15.86 0.21 8.03
N GLY A 437 -15.94 0.53 6.74
CA GLY A 437 -15.98 -0.48 5.68
C GLY A 437 -17.21 -1.41 5.77
N ALA A 438 -18.36 -0.88 6.19
CA ALA A 438 -19.60 -1.63 6.34
C ALA A 438 -20.05 -2.26 5.01
N TYR A 439 -20.41 -3.53 5.04
CA TYR A 439 -20.97 -4.28 3.91
C TYR A 439 -22.44 -4.58 4.17
N GLY A 440 -23.31 -4.24 3.21
CA GLY A 440 -24.75 -4.38 3.42
C GLY A 440 -25.57 -4.08 2.18
N PRO A 441 -26.91 -4.13 2.30
CA PRO A 441 -27.81 -3.88 1.19
C PRO A 441 -27.89 -2.39 0.86
N ILE A 442 -27.92 -2.07 -0.44
CA ILE A 442 -28.42 -0.81 -1.00
C ILE A 442 -29.60 -1.11 -1.93
N THR A 443 -30.48 -0.13 -2.12
CA THR A 443 -31.56 -0.22 -3.11
C THR A 443 -31.07 0.34 -4.43
N ALA A 444 -30.74 -0.53 -5.39
CA ALA A 444 -30.33 -0.15 -6.74
C ALA A 444 -31.49 -0.30 -7.74
N THR A 445 -31.43 0.40 -8.86
CA THR A 445 -32.35 0.23 -9.98
C THR A 445 -31.78 -0.81 -10.93
N VAL A 446 -32.46 -1.94 -11.05
CA VAL A 446 -32.09 -3.03 -11.97
C VAL A 446 -33.29 -3.31 -12.86
N ASN A 447 -33.09 -3.22 -14.17
CA ASN A 447 -34.17 -3.36 -15.17
C ASN A 447 -35.39 -2.45 -14.86
N GLY A 448 -35.12 -1.20 -14.47
CA GLY A 448 -36.15 -0.21 -14.11
C GLY A 448 -36.88 -0.46 -12.78
N SER A 449 -36.50 -1.49 -12.02
CA SER A 449 -37.14 -1.86 -10.75
C SER A 449 -36.19 -1.71 -9.55
N PRO A 450 -36.68 -1.22 -8.39
CA PRO A 450 -35.90 -1.24 -7.15
C PRO A 450 -35.53 -2.67 -6.75
N THR A 451 -34.24 -2.93 -6.57
CA THR A 451 -33.66 -4.24 -6.26
C THR A 451 -32.64 -4.09 -5.14
N GLN A 452 -32.70 -4.96 -4.13
CA GLN A 452 -31.72 -4.99 -3.05
C GLN A 452 -30.44 -5.67 -3.54
N VAL A 453 -29.31 -4.97 -3.48
CA VAL A 453 -27.99 -5.50 -3.83
C VAL A 453 -27.03 -5.30 -2.66
N LYS A 454 -26.21 -6.30 -2.34
CA LYS A 454 -25.21 -6.19 -1.26
C LYS A 454 -23.88 -5.67 -1.80
N THR A 455 -23.31 -4.66 -1.15
CA THR A 455 -22.02 -4.04 -1.51
C THR A 455 -21.42 -3.28 -0.32
N ILE A 456 -20.23 -2.70 -0.48
CA ILE A 456 -19.67 -1.76 0.49
C ILE A 456 -20.56 -0.50 0.48
N LEU A 457 -21.09 -0.13 1.64
CA LEU A 457 -22.09 0.94 1.75
C LEU A 457 -21.49 2.30 1.37
N ASN A 458 -20.35 2.65 1.98
CA ASN A 458 -19.62 3.88 1.71
C ASN A 458 -18.15 3.58 1.35
N PRO A 459 -17.85 3.26 0.07
CA PRO A 459 -16.49 2.94 -0.36
C PRO A 459 -15.54 4.14 -0.31
N ASP A 460 -16.08 5.36 -0.38
CA ASP A 460 -15.32 6.62 -0.36
C ASP A 460 -15.14 7.20 1.05
N ASP A 461 -15.60 6.50 2.09
CA ASP A 461 -15.40 6.92 3.48
C ASP A 461 -13.90 7.00 3.79
N PRO A 462 -13.38 8.12 4.35
CA PRO A 462 -11.96 8.24 4.68
C PRO A 462 -11.47 7.22 5.71
N ASN A 463 -12.38 6.59 6.47
CA ASN A 463 -12.05 5.50 7.40
C ASN A 463 -12.09 4.11 6.74
N THR A 464 -12.65 3.98 5.53
CA THR A 464 -12.70 2.73 4.79
C THR A 464 -11.40 2.54 4.01
N ARG A 465 -10.60 1.55 4.40
CA ARG A 465 -9.37 1.16 3.67
C ARG A 465 -9.67 0.02 2.70
N VAL A 466 -9.80 0.33 1.41
CA VAL A 466 -9.94 -0.65 0.31
C VAL A 466 -8.59 -0.85 -0.40
N TYR A 467 -8.29 -2.09 -0.75
CA TYR A 467 -7.15 -2.53 -1.54
C TYR A 467 -7.65 -3.11 -2.87
N GLU A 468 -7.32 -2.47 -3.98
CA GLU A 468 -7.78 -2.76 -5.33
C GLU A 468 -6.88 -2.09 -6.38
N ALA A 469 -7.11 -2.43 -7.65
CA ALA A 469 -6.49 -1.75 -8.78
C ALA A 469 -7.58 -1.17 -9.69
N HIS A 470 -7.40 0.07 -10.13
CA HIS A 470 -8.33 0.75 -11.03
C HIS A 470 -7.65 1.06 -12.34
N TYR A 471 -8.24 0.60 -13.42
CA TYR A 471 -7.77 0.88 -14.76
C TYR A 471 -8.71 1.86 -15.44
N GLY A 472 -8.20 2.52 -16.46
CA GLY A 472 -8.94 3.57 -17.13
C GLY A 472 -8.44 3.88 -18.52
N MET A 473 -9.16 4.79 -19.13
CA MET A 473 -8.93 5.30 -20.47
C MET A 473 -8.43 6.73 -20.38
N THR A 474 -7.35 7.04 -21.10
CA THR A 474 -6.87 8.41 -21.28
C THR A 474 -7.72 9.16 -22.30
N LYS A 475 -7.82 10.48 -22.15
CA LYS A 475 -8.46 11.36 -23.13
C LYS A 475 -7.85 11.24 -24.54
N GLU A 476 -6.54 11.05 -24.65
CA GLU A 476 -5.84 10.89 -25.93
C GLU A 476 -6.32 9.64 -26.65
N TRP A 477 -6.41 8.53 -25.91
CA TRP A 477 -6.93 7.28 -26.44
C TRP A 477 -8.42 7.37 -26.80
N ALA A 478 -9.23 8.04 -25.98
CA ALA A 478 -10.63 8.28 -26.30
C ALA A 478 -10.82 9.06 -27.63
N SER A 479 -9.98 10.08 -27.87
CA SER A 479 -9.99 10.86 -29.10
C SER A 479 -9.57 10.01 -30.32
N GLN A 480 -8.58 9.14 -30.14
CA GLN A 480 -8.14 8.19 -31.16
C GLN A 480 -9.23 7.18 -31.50
N LEU A 481 -9.90 6.59 -30.50
CA LEU A 481 -11.02 5.66 -30.71
C LEU A 481 -12.16 6.29 -31.51
N ILE A 482 -12.56 7.53 -31.21
CA ILE A 482 -13.58 8.25 -32.01
C ILE A 482 -13.12 8.41 -33.45
N SER A 483 -11.84 8.73 -33.67
CA SER A 483 -11.26 8.84 -35.02
C SER A 483 -11.23 7.51 -35.76
N LEU A 484 -11.16 6.39 -35.03
CA LEU A 484 -11.27 5.02 -35.54
C LEU A 484 -12.72 4.56 -35.75
N GLY A 485 -13.72 5.42 -35.50
CA GLY A 485 -15.12 5.15 -35.76
C GLY A 485 -15.95 4.68 -34.56
N TYR A 486 -15.39 4.68 -33.36
CA TYR A 486 -16.15 4.37 -32.15
C TYR A 486 -17.19 5.46 -31.86
N SER A 487 -18.37 5.05 -31.39
CA SER A 487 -19.43 6.00 -31.06
C SER A 487 -19.01 6.91 -29.90
N SER A 488 -19.19 8.22 -30.06
CA SER A 488 -19.00 9.19 -28.98
C SER A 488 -19.98 8.96 -27.81
N SER A 489 -21.09 8.24 -28.04
CA SER A 489 -22.07 7.89 -27.02
C SER A 489 -21.74 6.62 -26.25
N LEU A 490 -20.64 5.91 -26.56
CA LEU A 490 -20.21 4.74 -25.82
C LEU A 490 -20.11 5.10 -24.33
N ALA A 491 -20.91 4.45 -23.49
CA ALA A 491 -20.87 4.63 -22.04
C ALA A 491 -19.56 4.04 -21.51
N LEU A 492 -18.86 4.77 -20.64
CA LEU A 492 -17.61 4.30 -20.01
C LEU A 492 -17.82 3.87 -18.55
N SER A 493 -18.86 4.38 -17.90
CA SER A 493 -19.19 4.08 -16.51
C SER A 493 -20.65 4.35 -16.21
N TYR A 494 -21.13 3.73 -15.13
CA TYR A 494 -22.51 3.82 -14.67
C TYR A 494 -22.56 4.22 -13.19
N ASP A 495 -23.63 4.88 -12.80
CA ASP A 495 -23.93 5.17 -11.40
C ASP A 495 -24.39 3.89 -10.69
N ARG A 496 -23.75 3.57 -9.55
CA ARG A 496 -23.95 2.29 -8.85
C ARG A 496 -25.37 2.08 -8.31
N VAL A 497 -26.15 3.16 -8.13
CA VAL A 497 -27.52 3.10 -7.58
C VAL A 497 -28.55 3.13 -8.71
N THR A 498 -28.45 4.08 -9.63
CA THR A 498 -29.46 4.33 -10.66
C THR A 498 -29.20 3.57 -11.96
N GLY A 499 -27.96 3.13 -12.20
CA GLY A 499 -27.52 2.57 -13.48
C GLY A 499 -27.41 3.60 -14.61
N ALA A 500 -27.55 4.90 -14.31
CA ALA A 500 -27.42 5.95 -15.31
C ALA A 500 -25.97 6.08 -15.80
N VAL A 501 -25.77 6.40 -17.07
CA VAL A 501 -24.43 6.65 -17.64
C VAL A 501 -23.82 7.89 -16.98
N THR A 502 -22.65 7.75 -16.37
CA THR A 502 -21.94 8.85 -15.68
C THR A 502 -20.83 9.47 -16.53
N LYS A 503 -20.31 8.72 -17.52
CA LYS A 503 -19.33 9.22 -18.49
C LYS A 503 -19.49 8.50 -19.81
N THR A 504 -19.30 9.23 -20.91
CA THR A 504 -19.22 8.70 -22.27
C THR A 504 -17.85 8.94 -22.90
N LEU A 505 -17.54 8.20 -23.96
CA LEU A 505 -16.31 8.34 -24.74
C LEU A 505 -16.11 9.76 -25.26
N GLY A 506 -17.17 10.37 -25.82
CA GLY A 506 -17.14 11.76 -26.31
C GLY A 506 -16.89 12.77 -25.21
N GLN A 507 -17.48 12.58 -24.02
CA GLN A 507 -17.24 13.44 -22.87
C GLN A 507 -15.81 13.31 -22.31
N LEU A 508 -15.17 12.15 -22.43
CA LEU A 508 -13.76 11.99 -22.07
C LEU A 508 -12.86 12.65 -23.13
N ALA A 509 -13.13 12.43 -24.41
CA ALA A 509 -12.35 13.02 -25.51
C ALA A 509 -12.36 14.56 -25.51
N ALA A 510 -13.42 15.18 -24.98
CA ALA A 510 -13.57 16.63 -24.85
C ALA A 510 -12.85 17.25 -23.64
N GLN A 511 -12.21 16.44 -22.76
CA GLN A 511 -11.48 16.95 -21.60
C GLN A 511 -10.06 17.42 -21.97
N ASP A 512 -9.38 18.04 -21.00
CA ASP A 512 -8.02 18.53 -21.14
C ASP A 512 -7.02 17.38 -21.35
N ALA A 513 -5.87 17.68 -21.98
CA ALA A 513 -4.81 16.71 -22.18
C ALA A 513 -4.30 16.12 -20.85
N GLY A 514 -3.99 14.81 -20.84
CA GLY A 514 -3.54 14.08 -19.66
C GLY A 514 -4.65 13.65 -18.69
N THR A 515 -5.90 14.06 -18.93
CA THR A 515 -7.06 13.55 -18.18
C THR A 515 -7.35 12.09 -18.50
N TYR A 516 -7.99 11.41 -17.57
CA TYR A 516 -8.39 10.01 -17.71
C TYR A 516 -9.70 9.74 -16.96
N HIS A 517 -10.32 8.61 -17.26
CA HIS A 517 -11.52 8.13 -16.58
C HIS A 517 -11.41 6.64 -16.29
N ASN A 518 -11.84 6.22 -15.09
CA ASN A 518 -11.86 4.80 -14.73
C ASN A 518 -13.00 4.11 -15.46
N THR A 519 -12.70 2.97 -16.07
CA THR A 519 -13.68 2.21 -16.85
C THR A 519 -13.45 0.72 -16.65
N PHE A 520 -14.50 -0.08 -16.84
CA PHE A 520 -14.39 -1.54 -16.86
C PHE A 520 -14.32 -2.11 -18.29
N HIS A 521 -14.15 -1.27 -19.31
CA HIS A 521 -13.92 -1.71 -20.69
C HIS A 521 -12.50 -2.29 -20.82
N PHE A 522 -12.38 -3.55 -20.40
CA PHE A 522 -11.15 -4.30 -20.28
C PHE A 522 -10.21 -4.16 -21.49
N VAL A 523 -10.73 -4.34 -22.69
CA VAL A 523 -9.92 -4.30 -23.93
C VAL A 523 -9.63 -2.87 -24.42
N LEU A 524 -10.23 -1.84 -23.82
CA LEU A 524 -10.03 -0.45 -24.20
C LEU A 524 -9.23 0.35 -23.15
N ASN A 525 -9.02 -0.18 -21.95
CA ASN A 525 -8.24 0.48 -20.91
C ASN A 525 -6.76 0.56 -21.28
N ASN A 526 -6.17 1.76 -21.18
CA ASN A 526 -4.77 2.02 -21.52
C ASN A 526 -3.96 2.66 -20.36
N LYS A 527 -4.53 2.72 -19.15
CA LYS A 527 -3.88 3.34 -18.00
C LYS A 527 -4.20 2.61 -16.70
N VAL A 528 -3.16 2.31 -15.91
CA VAL A 528 -3.31 2.00 -14.48
C VAL A 528 -3.44 3.33 -13.72
N THR A 529 -4.60 3.58 -13.15
CA THR A 529 -4.93 4.85 -12.47
C THR A 529 -4.69 4.79 -10.97
N MET A 530 -4.84 3.59 -10.39
CA MET A 530 -4.54 3.26 -9.01
C MET A 530 -4.16 1.78 -8.94
N ASP A 531 -3.19 1.45 -8.10
CA ASP A 531 -2.89 0.09 -7.70
C ASP A 531 -2.29 0.16 -6.30
N ASN A 532 -3.18 0.02 -5.33
CA ASN A 532 -2.88 0.16 -3.92
C ASN A 532 -2.86 -1.21 -3.23
N ARG A 533 -2.63 -2.29 -3.98
CA ARG A 533 -2.53 -3.68 -3.50
C ARG A 533 -1.14 -3.91 -2.89
N ILE A 534 -1.07 -4.68 -1.80
CA ILE A 534 0.14 -4.78 -0.97
C ILE A 534 1.22 -5.59 -1.70
N PRO A 535 2.44 -5.06 -1.94
CA PRO A 535 3.54 -5.77 -2.61
C PRO A 535 3.97 -7.06 -1.90
N PRO A 536 4.61 -8.01 -2.61
CA PRO A 536 5.23 -9.18 -1.99
C PRO A 536 6.57 -8.84 -1.32
N TYR A 537 7.12 -9.80 -0.56
CA TYR A 537 8.43 -9.66 0.08
C TYR A 537 9.55 -9.39 -0.94
N GLY A 538 10.33 -8.33 -0.69
CA GLY A 538 11.48 -7.95 -1.50
C GLY A 538 11.11 -7.41 -2.88
N PHE A 539 9.93 -6.80 -3.03
CA PHE A 539 9.45 -6.23 -4.29
C PHE A 539 10.39 -5.11 -4.77
N ALA A 540 11.27 -5.42 -5.71
CA ALA A 540 12.32 -4.52 -6.18
C ALA A 540 11.76 -3.48 -7.18
N TYR A 541 12.10 -2.21 -6.99
CA TYR A 541 11.62 -1.12 -7.83
C TYR A 541 12.01 -1.31 -9.30
N ASP A 542 13.29 -1.62 -9.58
CA ASP A 542 13.78 -1.67 -10.96
C ASP A 542 13.13 -2.78 -11.79
N GLU A 543 12.91 -3.95 -11.17
CA GLU A 543 12.19 -5.06 -11.81
C GLU A 543 10.70 -4.74 -11.98
N ALA A 544 10.06 -4.18 -10.96
CA ALA A 544 8.65 -3.79 -11.05
C ALA A 544 8.42 -2.69 -12.11
N ARG A 545 9.33 -1.72 -12.23
CA ARG A 545 9.30 -0.66 -13.26
C ARG A 545 9.41 -1.24 -14.66
N LYS A 546 10.41 -2.12 -14.87
CA LYS A 546 10.62 -2.81 -16.16
C LYS A 546 9.39 -3.63 -16.56
N ARG A 547 8.72 -4.24 -15.58
CA ARG A 547 7.60 -5.16 -15.76
C ARG A 547 6.21 -4.52 -15.70
N ASN A 548 6.12 -3.18 -15.69
CA ASN A 548 4.85 -2.46 -15.59
C ASN A 548 4.00 -2.86 -14.35
N ALA A 549 4.66 -3.13 -13.22
CA ALA A 549 4.04 -3.65 -12.00
C ALA A 549 4.18 -2.72 -10.78
N LEU A 550 4.61 -1.46 -10.97
CA LEU A 550 4.78 -0.54 -9.83
C LEU A 550 3.44 -0.27 -9.13
N PRO A 551 3.43 -0.04 -7.80
CA PRO A 551 2.27 0.51 -7.12
C PRO A 551 1.92 1.90 -7.66
N VAL A 552 0.65 2.27 -7.61
CA VAL A 552 0.18 3.60 -8.03
C VAL A 552 -0.66 4.21 -6.90
N PRO A 553 -0.15 5.23 -6.17
CA PRO A 553 1.14 5.90 -6.38
C PRO A 553 2.35 5.08 -5.90
N ALA A 554 3.51 5.29 -6.52
CA ALA A 554 4.75 4.61 -6.16
C ALA A 554 5.27 4.97 -4.75
N THR A 555 4.72 5.99 -4.10
CA THR A 555 5.10 6.37 -2.74
C THR A 555 4.44 5.52 -1.65
N GLN A 556 3.39 4.76 -1.99
CA GLN A 556 2.51 4.14 -0.99
C GLN A 556 3.22 3.17 -0.03
N TYR A 557 4.20 2.40 -0.53
CA TYR A 557 4.84 1.33 0.23
C TYR A 557 6.32 1.61 0.49
N GLY A 558 6.59 2.72 1.18
CA GLY A 558 7.95 3.11 1.59
C GLY A 558 8.75 3.89 0.55
N ASN A 559 8.14 4.25 -0.59
CA ASN A 559 8.75 5.04 -1.66
C ASN A 559 10.13 4.52 -2.10
N ALA A 560 10.18 3.26 -2.52
CA ALA A 560 11.42 2.53 -2.79
C ALA A 560 12.43 3.27 -3.69
N GLY A 561 11.96 3.82 -4.82
CA GLY A 561 12.84 4.44 -5.84
C GLY A 561 13.86 3.47 -6.46
N PRO A 562 14.69 3.93 -7.41
CA PRO A 562 15.72 3.10 -8.05
C PRO A 562 16.64 2.40 -7.03
N GLY A 563 16.90 1.11 -7.22
CA GLY A 563 17.68 0.27 -6.30
C GLY A 563 16.98 -0.10 -4.98
N GLY A 564 15.80 0.45 -4.69
CA GLY A 564 15.05 0.17 -3.47
C GLY A 564 14.06 -0.99 -3.59
N THR A 565 13.48 -1.37 -2.45
CA THR A 565 12.38 -2.36 -2.36
C THR A 565 11.18 -1.78 -1.64
N PHE A 566 9.98 -2.13 -2.09
CA PHE A 566 8.74 -1.72 -1.43
C PHE A 566 8.46 -2.57 -0.18
N ASN A 567 7.73 -1.98 0.78
CA ASN A 567 7.24 -2.70 1.94
C ASN A 567 6.23 -3.79 1.51
N TYR A 568 6.36 -4.98 2.10
CA TYR A 568 5.44 -6.11 1.87
C TYR A 568 4.23 -6.11 2.83
N TRP A 569 4.01 -4.97 3.49
CA TRP A 569 2.92 -4.75 4.41
C TRP A 569 2.37 -3.34 4.23
N ASP A 570 1.11 -3.18 4.61
CA ASP A 570 0.53 -1.86 4.85
C ASP A 570 0.56 -1.54 6.36
N ALA A 571 0.78 -0.27 6.69
CA ALA A 571 0.71 0.25 8.06
C ALA A 571 -0.43 1.27 8.12
N VAL A 572 -1.61 0.79 8.51
CA VAL A 572 -2.84 1.57 8.55
C VAL A 572 -2.96 2.25 9.90
N THR A 573 -2.99 3.57 9.91
CA THR A 573 -3.35 4.34 11.10
C THR A 573 -4.85 4.18 11.37
N LEU A 574 -5.17 3.60 12.52
CA LEU A 574 -6.53 3.45 13.00
C LEU A 574 -7.06 4.77 13.54
N ASN A 575 -8.34 5.04 13.33
CA ASN A 575 -9.03 6.25 13.80
C ASN A 575 -10.18 5.92 14.78
N PRO A 576 -9.90 5.54 16.04
CA PRO A 576 -10.95 5.20 17.00
C PRO A 576 -11.92 6.37 17.24
N PRO A 577 -13.26 6.16 17.19
CA PRO A 577 -14.21 7.19 17.58
C PRO A 577 -14.14 7.48 19.09
N THR A 578 -14.55 8.67 19.50
CA THR A 578 -14.63 9.06 20.92
C THR A 578 -15.43 8.03 21.73
N GLY A 579 -14.85 7.56 22.84
CA GLY A 579 -15.47 6.57 23.72
C GLY A 579 -15.22 5.11 23.32
N ALA A 580 -14.53 4.84 22.21
CA ALA A 580 -14.14 3.48 21.85
C ALA A 580 -13.20 2.85 22.89
N ALA A 581 -13.57 1.68 23.38
CA ALA A 581 -12.78 0.85 24.30
C ALA A 581 -12.11 -0.32 23.57
N THR A 582 -12.79 -0.91 22.60
CA THR A 582 -12.27 -2.03 21.80
C THR A 582 -12.70 -1.91 20.34
N ALA A 583 -12.08 -2.68 19.45
CA ALA A 583 -12.57 -2.89 18.10
C ALA A 583 -12.31 -4.30 17.62
N GLN A 584 -13.23 -4.85 16.83
CA GLN A 584 -13.00 -6.03 16.01
C GLN A 584 -12.62 -5.58 14.60
N ILE A 585 -11.45 -6.00 14.12
CA ILE A 585 -10.94 -5.66 12.80
C ILE A 585 -10.90 -6.93 11.96
N SER A 586 -11.55 -6.92 10.80
CA SER A 586 -11.58 -8.03 9.85
C SER A 586 -11.04 -7.58 8.51
N LEU A 587 -10.12 -8.35 7.93
CA LEU A 587 -9.70 -8.19 6.54
C LEU A 587 -10.65 -9.00 5.67
N MET A 588 -11.45 -8.31 4.87
CA MET A 588 -12.49 -8.87 4.02
C MET A 588 -11.98 -9.00 2.58
N TYR A 589 -12.42 -10.03 1.87
CA TYR A 589 -12.16 -10.19 0.43
C TYR A 589 -13.45 -10.49 -0.33
N GLN A 590 -13.67 -9.78 -1.44
CA GLN A 590 -14.76 -10.02 -2.36
C GLN A 590 -14.22 -10.35 -3.76
N PRO A 591 -14.60 -11.50 -4.37
CA PRO A 591 -14.11 -11.90 -5.68
C PRO A 591 -14.74 -11.12 -6.84
N THR A 592 -15.95 -10.58 -6.67
CA THR A 592 -16.63 -9.79 -7.71
C THR A 592 -17.60 -8.79 -7.08
N SER A 593 -17.35 -7.51 -7.33
CA SER A 593 -18.14 -6.38 -6.82
C SER A 593 -19.46 -6.18 -7.57
N TRP A 594 -20.42 -5.52 -6.92
CA TRP A 594 -21.66 -5.07 -7.55
C TRP A 594 -21.40 -4.18 -8.77
N GLU A 595 -20.44 -3.25 -8.66
CA GLU A 595 -20.12 -2.28 -9.70
C GLU A 595 -19.72 -2.97 -11.02
N TYR A 596 -18.98 -4.07 -10.92
CA TYR A 596 -18.57 -4.85 -12.09
C TYR A 596 -19.71 -5.69 -12.67
N ILE A 597 -20.53 -6.33 -11.82
CA ILE A 597 -21.72 -7.08 -12.26
C ILE A 597 -22.69 -6.15 -12.99
N GLN A 598 -22.95 -4.96 -12.43
CA GLN A 598 -23.79 -3.95 -13.06
C GLN A 598 -23.21 -3.50 -14.39
N PHE A 599 -21.90 -3.24 -14.46
CA PHE A 599 -21.23 -2.87 -15.70
C PHE A 599 -21.41 -3.95 -16.78
N LEU A 600 -21.09 -5.21 -16.51
CA LEU A 600 -21.20 -6.29 -17.50
C LEU A 600 -22.66 -6.50 -17.98
N TYR A 601 -23.64 -6.24 -17.11
CA TYR A 601 -25.05 -6.26 -17.47
C TYR A 601 -25.45 -5.09 -18.39
N LEU A 602 -25.06 -3.87 -18.04
CA LEU A 602 -25.47 -2.65 -18.76
C LEU A 602 -24.66 -2.39 -20.03
N ALA A 603 -23.39 -2.77 -20.06
CA ALA A 603 -22.49 -2.55 -21.19
C ALA A 603 -22.72 -3.56 -22.33
N ASN A 604 -23.22 -4.77 -22.03
CA ASN A 604 -23.56 -5.76 -23.05
C ASN A 604 -24.72 -5.25 -23.91
N ASN A 605 -24.39 -4.85 -25.14
CA ASN A 605 -25.34 -4.26 -26.09
C ASN A 605 -26.20 -5.31 -26.83
N LYS A 606 -25.95 -6.60 -26.57
CA LYS A 606 -26.67 -7.77 -27.11
C LYS A 606 -26.60 -7.93 -28.63
N THR A 607 -25.63 -7.29 -29.28
CA THR A 607 -25.47 -7.35 -30.75
C THR A 607 -24.91 -8.69 -31.22
N ASN A 608 -24.05 -9.33 -30.42
CA ASN A 608 -23.63 -10.70 -30.65
C ASN A 608 -24.71 -11.67 -30.13
N THR A 609 -25.36 -12.41 -31.03
CA THR A 609 -26.46 -13.32 -30.67
C THR A 609 -26.04 -14.49 -29.78
N PHE A 610 -24.80 -14.97 -29.93
CA PHE A 610 -24.27 -16.03 -29.07
C PHE A 610 -24.08 -15.51 -27.64
N LEU A 611 -23.59 -14.29 -27.45
CA LEU A 611 -23.24 -13.72 -26.15
C LEU A 611 -24.30 -12.78 -25.55
N ALA A 612 -25.43 -12.56 -26.26
CA ALA A 612 -26.44 -11.55 -25.94
C ALA A 612 -27.02 -11.64 -24.51
N ASN A 613 -27.08 -12.85 -23.95
CA ASN A 613 -27.70 -13.08 -22.64
C ASN A 613 -26.68 -13.17 -21.49
N GLU A 614 -25.37 -13.18 -21.77
CA GLU A 614 -24.37 -13.48 -20.74
C GLU A 614 -24.33 -12.46 -19.61
N GLY A 615 -24.51 -11.17 -19.90
CA GLY A 615 -24.62 -10.14 -18.85
C GLY A 615 -25.86 -10.33 -17.97
N THR A 616 -26.97 -10.78 -18.56
CA THR A 616 -28.22 -11.07 -17.81
C THR A 616 -28.09 -12.36 -16.99
N ASN A 617 -27.51 -13.41 -17.57
CA ASN A 617 -27.30 -14.69 -16.90
C ASN A 617 -26.33 -14.55 -15.71
N LEU A 618 -25.28 -13.74 -15.86
CA LEU A 618 -24.34 -13.44 -14.77
C LEU A 618 -25.04 -12.66 -13.64
N LEU A 619 -25.79 -11.61 -13.98
CA LEU A 619 -26.55 -10.83 -12.99
C LEU A 619 -27.52 -11.73 -12.20
N ASN A 620 -28.27 -12.59 -12.90
CA ASN A 620 -29.18 -13.54 -12.25
C ASN A 620 -28.44 -14.53 -11.36
N ALA A 621 -27.30 -15.08 -11.82
CA ALA A 621 -26.48 -15.95 -11.00
C ALA A 621 -26.01 -15.23 -9.73
N TRP A 622 -25.50 -14.01 -9.84
CA TRP A 622 -25.04 -13.21 -8.71
C TRP A 622 -26.14 -12.91 -7.69
N LEU A 623 -27.32 -12.47 -8.14
CA LEU A 623 -28.47 -12.21 -7.26
C LEU A 623 -28.92 -13.46 -6.49
N ASN A 624 -28.78 -14.64 -7.08
CA ASN A 624 -29.27 -15.91 -6.52
C ASN A 624 -28.20 -16.77 -5.81
N THR A 625 -26.96 -16.31 -5.75
CA THR A 625 -25.84 -17.05 -5.14
C THR A 625 -25.10 -16.27 -4.06
N GLY A 626 -25.85 -15.47 -3.30
CA GLY A 626 -25.31 -14.72 -2.17
C GLY A 626 -24.47 -13.52 -2.59
N MET A 627 -24.56 -13.06 -3.85
CA MET A 627 -24.00 -11.77 -4.29
C MET A 627 -22.50 -11.63 -4.04
N ALA A 628 -21.75 -12.73 -4.18
CA ALA A 628 -20.32 -12.80 -3.86
C ALA A 628 -20.01 -12.19 -2.47
N GLU A 629 -20.83 -12.50 -1.46
CA GLU A 629 -20.67 -12.00 -0.08
C GLU A 629 -19.24 -12.24 0.43
N PRO A 630 -18.57 -11.20 0.96
CA PRO A 630 -17.13 -11.25 1.22
C PRO A 630 -16.74 -12.27 2.27
N TYR A 631 -15.56 -12.85 2.05
CA TYR A 631 -14.95 -13.80 2.95
C TYR A 631 -13.99 -13.11 3.92
N VAL A 632 -14.03 -13.51 5.19
CA VAL A 632 -13.09 -13.02 6.22
C VAL A 632 -11.77 -13.75 6.06
N MET A 633 -10.73 -13.04 5.63
CA MET A 633 -9.38 -13.59 5.47
C MET A 633 -8.71 -13.81 6.83
N THR A 634 -8.72 -12.79 7.68
CA THR A 634 -8.15 -12.84 9.02
C THR A 634 -8.79 -11.76 9.90
N THR A 635 -8.70 -11.91 11.21
CA THR A 635 -9.22 -10.96 12.19
C THR A 635 -8.17 -10.62 13.23
N THR A 636 -8.28 -9.44 13.79
CA THR A 636 -7.53 -9.01 14.97
C THR A 636 -8.39 -8.06 15.79
N SER A 637 -7.91 -7.67 16.96
CA SER A 637 -8.62 -6.74 17.82
C SER A 637 -7.73 -5.57 18.18
N TRP A 638 -8.36 -4.41 18.33
CA TRP A 638 -7.75 -3.25 18.95
C TRP A 638 -8.36 -3.05 20.34
N THR A 639 -7.56 -2.56 21.27
CA THR A 639 -7.99 -2.14 22.59
C THR A 639 -7.44 -0.75 22.84
N ALA A 640 -8.26 0.14 23.41
CA ALA A 640 -7.81 1.46 23.79
C ALA A 640 -6.54 1.38 24.65
N PRO A 641 -5.51 2.19 24.37
CA PRO A 641 -4.38 2.31 25.27
C PRO A 641 -4.86 2.70 26.68
N PRO A 642 -4.21 2.21 27.75
CA PRO A 642 -4.57 2.63 29.11
C PRO A 642 -4.39 4.16 29.25
N PRO A 643 -5.15 4.83 30.13
CA PRO A 643 -4.92 6.24 30.39
C PRO A 643 -3.51 6.46 30.97
N PRO A 644 -2.87 7.62 30.70
CA PRO A 644 -1.63 7.99 31.38
C PRO A 644 -1.86 8.10 32.89
N VAL A 645 -0.83 7.77 33.68
CA VAL A 645 -0.92 7.74 35.14
C VAL A 645 0.01 8.75 35.81
N LYS A 646 1.02 9.25 35.10
CA LYS A 646 1.96 10.26 35.61
C LYS A 646 2.47 11.20 34.52
N LEU A 647 2.89 12.39 34.91
CA LEU A 647 3.66 13.31 34.09
C LEU A 647 5.16 13.15 34.37
N ALA A 648 6.01 13.60 33.45
CA ALA A 648 7.45 13.76 33.67
C ALA A 648 7.96 14.99 32.91
N ILE A 649 8.99 15.66 33.45
CA ILE A 649 9.63 16.79 32.76
C ILE A 649 10.63 16.23 31.74
N ALA A 650 10.32 16.39 30.46
CA ALA A 650 11.16 15.96 29.34
C ALA A 650 12.28 16.98 29.03
N THR A 651 12.01 18.27 29.24
CA THR A 651 13.01 19.34 29.12
C THR A 651 12.86 20.31 30.28
N GLN A 652 13.94 20.51 31.02
CA GLN A 652 13.99 21.41 32.17
C GLN A 652 14.13 22.87 31.71
N PRO A 653 13.47 23.84 32.36
CA PRO A 653 13.85 25.24 32.24
C PRO A 653 15.28 25.46 32.72
N GLY A 654 16.01 26.36 32.06
CA GLY A 654 17.29 26.87 32.55
C GLY A 654 17.11 28.06 33.49
N ASN A 655 18.22 28.53 34.06
CA ASN A 655 18.24 29.83 34.72
C ASN A 655 17.94 30.93 33.68
N GLY A 656 17.23 31.98 34.08
CA GLY A 656 16.77 33.03 33.18
C GLY A 656 16.83 34.42 33.80
N VAL A 657 16.21 35.38 33.10
CA VAL A 657 16.08 36.78 33.53
C VAL A 657 14.60 37.13 33.63
N ALA A 658 14.22 37.95 34.60
CA ALA A 658 12.83 38.35 34.81
C ALA A 658 12.24 39.00 33.55
N ASN A 659 10.98 38.68 33.22
CA ASN A 659 10.29 39.13 32.00
C ASN A 659 10.97 38.72 30.68
N THR A 660 11.88 37.73 30.71
CA THR A 660 12.44 37.11 29.50
C THR A 660 11.93 35.68 29.37
N THR A 661 11.75 35.23 28.13
CA THR A 661 11.30 33.86 27.85
C THR A 661 12.30 32.84 28.42
N LEU A 662 11.77 31.83 29.12
CA LEU A 662 12.56 30.74 29.67
C LEU A 662 13.26 29.96 28.54
N SER A 663 14.55 29.68 28.74
CA SER A 663 15.34 28.86 27.82
C SER A 663 16.25 27.93 28.62
N PRO A 664 16.30 26.62 28.31
CA PRO A 664 15.50 25.91 27.31
C PRO A 664 13.99 25.95 27.56
N PHE A 665 13.19 25.79 26.51
CA PHE A 665 11.73 25.71 26.62
C PHE A 665 11.32 24.46 27.39
N PRO A 666 10.54 24.58 28.49
CA PRO A 666 10.08 23.41 29.23
C PRO A 666 9.21 22.51 28.35
N ALA A 667 9.40 21.20 28.48
CA ALA A 667 8.55 20.19 27.86
C ALA A 667 8.14 19.15 28.89
N VAL A 668 6.85 18.78 28.88
CA VAL A 668 6.26 17.80 29.79
C VAL A 668 5.71 16.64 28.97
N VAL A 669 5.99 15.41 29.42
CA VAL A 669 5.51 14.18 28.79
C VAL A 669 4.52 13.46 29.72
N ALA A 670 3.38 13.03 29.19
CA ALA A 670 2.48 12.11 29.86
C ALA A 670 2.97 10.67 29.68
N GLN A 671 2.94 9.86 30.74
CA GLN A 671 3.49 8.51 30.75
C GLN A 671 2.49 7.47 31.25
N TYR A 672 2.61 6.26 30.71
CA TYR A 672 1.95 5.06 31.23
C TYR A 672 2.64 4.57 32.52
N GLY A 673 2.04 3.56 33.16
CA GLY A 673 2.55 3.00 34.42
C GLY A 673 3.96 2.39 34.33
N ASP A 674 4.35 1.91 33.14
CA ASP A 674 5.69 1.40 32.85
C ASP A 674 6.74 2.50 32.57
N GLY A 675 6.32 3.77 32.55
CA GLY A 675 7.19 4.93 32.28
C GLY A 675 7.37 5.27 30.81
N SER A 676 6.79 4.50 29.87
CA SER A 676 6.80 4.87 28.45
C SER A 676 5.86 6.04 28.16
N THR A 677 6.14 6.79 27.09
CA THR A 677 5.33 7.96 26.69
C THR A 677 3.94 7.54 26.24
N ALA A 678 2.92 8.18 26.82
CA ALA A 678 1.53 8.04 26.44
C ALA A 678 1.22 8.81 25.16
N SER A 679 1.70 8.31 24.02
CA SER A 679 1.61 9.01 22.73
C SER A 679 0.18 9.32 22.27
N GLY A 680 -0.80 8.54 22.71
CA GLY A 680 -2.22 8.82 22.45
C GLY A 680 -2.83 9.95 23.29
N TYR A 681 -2.10 10.51 24.26
CA TYR A 681 -2.63 11.55 25.14
C TYR A 681 -2.54 12.94 24.48
N THR A 682 -3.70 13.59 24.35
CA THR A 682 -3.86 14.94 23.77
C THR A 682 -4.49 15.95 24.72
N GLY A 683 -4.62 15.60 26.01
CA GLY A 683 -5.26 16.46 27.00
C GLY A 683 -4.38 17.65 27.43
N PRO A 684 -4.98 18.63 28.13
CA PRO A 684 -4.29 19.83 28.58
C PRO A 684 -3.30 19.50 29.71
N ILE A 685 -2.07 20.01 29.59
CA ILE A 685 -1.06 20.02 30.65
C ILE A 685 -0.81 21.47 31.06
N THR A 686 -0.84 21.74 32.36
CA THR A 686 -0.65 23.09 32.91
C THR A 686 0.61 23.15 33.75
N LEU A 687 1.47 24.15 33.50
CA LEU A 687 2.60 24.52 34.35
C LEU A 687 2.21 25.69 35.24
N ALA A 688 2.57 25.61 36.52
CA ALA A 688 2.43 26.69 37.49
C ALA A 688 3.65 26.76 38.41
N ILE A 689 3.95 27.94 38.97
CA ILE A 689 4.97 28.08 40.01
C ILE A 689 4.51 27.28 41.23
N LYS A 690 5.37 26.39 41.71
CA LYS A 690 5.12 25.60 42.91
C LYS A 690 5.11 26.51 44.14
N SER A 691 4.03 26.43 44.92
CA SER A 691 3.89 27.22 46.15
C SER A 691 5.10 27.04 47.09
N GLY A 692 5.59 28.14 47.63
CA GLY A 692 6.76 28.17 48.51
C GLY A 692 8.12 28.15 47.80
N THR A 693 8.15 28.33 46.48
CA THR A 693 9.39 28.41 45.69
C THR A 693 9.55 29.76 45.00
N GLY A 694 10.80 30.19 44.79
CA GLY A 694 11.10 31.50 44.21
C GLY A 694 10.60 32.68 45.05
N THR A 695 10.31 33.79 44.39
CA THR A 695 9.80 35.01 45.05
C THR A 695 8.29 34.95 45.23
N ALA A 696 7.84 35.22 46.46
CA ALA A 696 6.43 35.25 46.79
C ALA A 696 5.66 36.28 45.94
N GLY A 697 4.58 35.86 45.31
CA GLY A 697 3.75 36.71 44.44
C GLY A 697 4.23 36.81 42.99
N ALA A 698 5.33 36.15 42.61
CA ALA A 698 5.78 36.09 41.22
C ALA A 698 4.74 35.42 40.30
N VAL A 699 4.60 35.95 39.09
CA VAL A 699 3.65 35.46 38.08
C VAL A 699 4.40 34.71 36.97
N LEU A 700 3.88 33.53 36.63
CA LEU A 700 4.27 32.81 35.41
C LEU A 700 3.42 33.32 34.26
N ASN A 701 4.04 34.07 33.35
CA ASN A 701 3.43 34.65 32.17
C ASN A 701 3.59 33.73 30.94
N GLY A 702 2.85 34.02 29.87
CA GLY A 702 2.83 33.24 28.63
C GLY A 702 1.72 32.19 28.63
N THR A 703 1.84 31.18 27.77
CA THR A 703 0.85 30.12 27.61
C THR A 703 1.11 29.01 28.63
N THR A 704 0.47 29.09 29.79
CA THR A 704 0.69 28.15 30.92
C THR A 704 -0.02 26.80 30.77
N THR A 705 -0.95 26.67 29.82
CA THR A 705 -1.66 25.42 29.52
C THR A 705 -1.51 25.08 28.04
N VAL A 706 -0.96 23.90 27.76
CA VAL A 706 -0.74 23.41 26.38
C VAL A 706 -1.33 22.01 26.26
N ASN A 707 -2.09 21.76 25.19
CA ASN A 707 -2.55 20.41 24.86
C ASN A 707 -1.37 19.58 24.36
N ALA A 708 -1.22 18.37 24.87
CA ALA A 708 -0.17 17.47 24.44
C ALA A 708 -0.33 17.06 22.96
N VAL A 709 0.78 16.93 22.25
CA VAL A 709 0.85 16.34 20.91
C VAL A 709 1.77 15.13 21.00
N ASN A 710 1.29 13.96 20.60
CA ASN A 710 1.99 12.68 20.81
C ASN A 710 2.41 12.47 22.28
N GLY A 711 1.57 12.88 23.22
CA GLY A 711 1.85 12.77 24.67
C GLY A 711 2.81 13.82 25.22
N VAL A 712 3.27 14.81 24.44
CA VAL A 712 4.21 15.84 24.88
C VAL A 712 3.62 17.25 24.74
N ALA A 713 3.65 18.05 25.80
CA ALA A 713 3.33 19.47 25.80
C ALA A 713 4.62 20.30 25.91
N THR A 714 4.87 21.18 24.94
CA THR A 714 6.04 22.07 24.91
C THR A 714 5.61 23.51 25.12
N PHE A 715 6.27 24.21 26.03
CA PHE A 715 5.93 25.56 26.46
C PHE A 715 6.98 26.56 25.96
N SER A 716 6.65 27.30 24.91
CA SER A 716 7.63 28.08 24.13
C SER A 716 7.72 29.58 24.47
N ASP A 717 6.80 30.09 25.28
CA ASP A 717 6.64 31.53 25.56
C ASP A 717 6.59 31.87 27.06
N LEU A 718 6.88 30.89 27.94
CA LEU A 718 6.82 31.11 29.39
C LEU A 718 7.88 32.10 29.86
N SER A 719 7.52 32.97 30.79
CA SER A 719 8.45 33.87 31.50
C SER A 719 8.00 34.08 32.95
N ILE A 720 8.92 34.46 33.83
CA ILE A 720 8.61 34.81 35.23
C ILE A 720 8.92 36.29 35.43
N ASP A 721 7.99 37.03 36.01
CA ASP A 721 8.08 38.51 36.12
C ASP A 721 9.07 39.02 37.18
N SER A 722 9.47 38.14 38.10
CA SER A 722 10.21 38.49 39.30
C SER A 722 11.51 37.70 39.40
N ALA A 723 12.60 38.38 39.79
CA ALA A 723 13.84 37.71 40.13
C ALA A 723 13.68 36.91 41.43
N GLY A 724 14.32 35.74 41.52
CA GLY A 724 14.22 34.83 42.66
C GLY A 724 15.04 33.57 42.47
N ILE A 725 15.34 32.89 43.58
CA ILE A 725 16.14 31.65 43.59
C ILE A 725 15.26 30.42 43.85
N GLY A 726 15.60 29.31 43.20
CA GLY A 726 14.98 28.01 43.46
C GLY A 726 13.51 27.91 43.03
N TYR A 727 13.10 28.60 41.97
CA TYR A 727 11.80 28.38 41.35
C TYR A 727 11.65 26.92 40.93
N VAL A 728 10.48 26.35 41.20
CA VAL A 728 10.06 25.04 40.69
C VAL A 728 8.74 25.23 39.96
N LEU A 729 8.63 24.67 38.76
CA LEU A 729 7.35 24.58 38.07
C LEU A 729 6.74 23.19 38.30
N THR A 730 5.48 23.15 38.69
CA THR A 730 4.70 21.91 38.80
C THR A 730 3.83 21.76 37.56
N ALA A 731 4.00 20.64 36.87
CA ALA A 731 3.14 20.20 35.78
C ALA A 731 1.96 19.40 36.32
N THR A 732 0.74 19.78 35.94
CA THR A 732 -0.49 19.11 36.35
C THR A 732 -1.38 18.81 35.15
N SER A 733 -2.14 17.72 35.26
CA SER A 733 -3.24 17.40 34.37
C SER A 733 -4.21 16.46 35.08
N GLY A 734 -5.53 16.69 34.94
CA GLY A 734 -6.56 16.08 35.78
C GLY A 734 -6.42 14.56 35.94
N GLY A 735 -6.35 14.08 37.18
CA GLY A 735 -6.26 12.65 37.51
C GLY A 735 -4.90 11.99 37.23
N ILE A 736 -3.94 12.71 36.66
CA ILE A 736 -2.58 12.22 36.34
C ILE A 736 -1.62 12.71 37.43
N THR A 737 -0.73 11.83 37.91
CA THR A 737 0.26 12.19 38.95
C THR A 737 1.15 13.35 38.45
N PRO A 738 1.24 14.49 39.18
CA PRO A 738 2.03 15.66 38.79
C PRO A 738 3.54 15.39 38.71
N ALA A 739 4.27 16.30 38.04
CA ALA A 739 5.72 16.32 38.00
C ALA A 739 6.28 17.71 38.27
N ASP A 740 7.44 17.78 38.92
CA ASP A 740 8.12 19.03 39.21
C ASP A 740 9.40 19.18 38.38
N THR A 741 9.73 20.41 38.01
CA THR A 741 11.07 20.73 37.48
C THR A 741 12.13 20.61 38.57
N THR A 742 13.39 20.51 38.17
CA THR A 742 14.49 20.83 39.08
C THR A 742 14.45 22.33 39.42
N PRO A 743 14.91 22.75 40.62
CA PRO A 743 14.97 24.17 40.97
C PRO A 743 15.84 24.97 39.99
N PHE A 744 15.40 26.17 39.59
CA PHE A 744 16.13 27.10 38.73
C PHE A 744 15.96 28.55 39.22
N ASN A 745 16.82 29.46 38.75
CA ASN A 745 16.89 30.83 39.22
C ASN A 745 16.49 31.83 38.13
N ILE A 746 15.87 32.93 38.53
CA ILE A 746 15.56 34.09 37.67
C ILE A 746 16.32 35.30 38.20
N ALA A 747 17.18 35.88 37.36
CA ALA A 747 17.93 37.10 37.65
C ALA A 747 17.13 38.37 37.30
N PHE A 748 17.56 39.52 37.78
CA PHE A 748 16.93 40.81 37.46
C PHE A 748 17.10 41.18 35.98
N SER A 749 16.05 41.76 35.38
CA SER A 749 16.12 42.35 34.05
C SER A 749 16.93 43.66 34.11
N GLY A 750 18.12 43.65 33.53
CA GLY A 750 18.92 44.87 33.39
C GLY A 750 18.19 45.89 32.49
N VAL A 751 18.29 47.17 32.83
CA VAL A 751 17.69 48.28 32.05
C VAL A 751 18.19 48.23 30.59
N PRO A 752 17.32 48.34 29.56
CA PRO A 752 17.72 48.28 28.16
C PRO A 752 18.74 49.37 27.79
N GLY A 753 19.89 48.98 27.21
CA GLY A 753 20.88 49.91 26.64
C GLY A 753 22.32 49.76 27.12
N LYS A 754 22.64 48.87 28.06
CA LYS A 754 24.03 48.62 28.49
C LYS A 754 24.38 47.14 28.56
N THR A 755 25.44 46.77 27.84
CA THR A 755 25.98 45.41 27.82
C THR A 755 26.66 45.10 29.15
N VAL A 756 26.18 44.08 29.85
CA VAL A 756 26.80 43.55 31.07
C VAL A 756 27.95 42.63 30.68
N THR A 757 29.18 42.97 31.04
CA THR A 757 30.35 42.09 30.87
C THR A 757 30.71 41.41 32.20
N SER A 758 30.40 40.11 32.27
CA SER A 758 30.79 39.07 33.26
C SER A 758 30.50 39.30 34.76
N PRO A 759 29.82 38.37 35.45
CA PRO A 759 29.66 38.42 36.90
C PRO A 759 30.93 37.93 37.61
N SER A 760 31.38 38.65 38.64
CA SER A 760 32.26 38.12 39.68
C SER A 760 31.43 37.92 40.94
N ALA A 761 31.28 36.66 41.38
CA ALA A 761 30.57 36.33 42.62
C ALA A 761 31.46 36.64 43.84
N SER A 762 30.95 37.40 44.81
CA SER A 762 31.54 37.49 46.15
C SER A 762 31.07 36.32 47.04
N SER A 763 31.83 36.02 48.08
CA SER A 763 31.60 34.90 49.02
C SER A 763 30.30 34.99 49.84
N ASP A 764 29.53 36.07 49.72
CA ASP A 764 28.24 36.31 50.39
C ASP A 764 27.02 36.12 49.45
N GLY A 765 27.23 35.82 48.17
CA GLY A 765 26.15 35.63 47.19
C GLY A 765 25.65 36.92 46.51
N THR A 766 26.27 38.07 46.77
CA THR A 766 25.92 39.33 46.07
C THR A 766 26.46 39.32 44.63
N VAL A 767 25.61 39.64 43.65
CA VAL A 767 26.00 39.73 42.22
C VAL A 767 26.13 41.20 41.83
N TYR A 768 27.32 41.57 41.34
CA TYR A 768 27.61 42.91 40.84
C TYR A 768 27.49 42.95 39.30
N TYR A 769 26.80 43.96 38.77
CA TYR A 769 26.75 44.27 37.34
C TYR A 769 27.49 45.59 37.09
N GLY A 770 28.53 45.54 36.25
CA GLY A 770 29.21 46.73 35.77
C GLY A 770 28.51 47.32 34.55
N ALA A 771 28.16 48.61 34.60
CA ALA A 771 27.66 49.37 33.46
C ALA A 771 28.81 50.20 32.82
N THR A 772 28.82 50.33 31.49
CA THR A 772 29.86 51.01 30.69
C THR A 772 30.01 52.50 30.95
N ASP A 773 29.14 53.11 31.75
CA ASP A 773 29.19 54.53 32.14
C ASP A 773 29.86 54.78 33.50
N GLY A 774 30.40 53.74 34.13
CA GLY A 774 31.10 53.81 35.41
C GLY A 774 30.18 53.63 36.63
N VAL A 775 28.99 53.06 36.47
CA VAL A 775 28.08 52.78 37.60
C VAL A 775 28.04 51.28 37.89
N LEU A 776 28.26 50.91 39.16
CA LEU A 776 28.14 49.53 39.65
C LEU A 776 26.77 49.35 40.30
N HIS A 777 26.02 48.34 39.86
CA HIS A 777 24.75 47.95 40.48
C HIS A 777 24.95 46.61 41.23
N GLY A 778 24.65 46.57 42.53
CA GLY A 778 24.70 45.36 43.34
C GLY A 778 23.31 44.85 43.70
N VAL A 779 23.10 43.53 43.59
CA VAL A 779 21.87 42.88 44.08
C VAL A 779 22.27 41.76 45.05
N SER A 780 21.77 41.84 46.29
CA SER A 780 21.92 40.76 47.27
C SER A 780 20.96 39.61 46.97
N ALA A 781 21.50 38.40 46.80
CA ALA A 781 20.72 37.21 46.47
C ALA A 781 19.81 36.70 47.60
N SER A 782 19.88 37.27 48.82
CA SER A 782 19.12 36.77 49.97
C SER A 782 17.81 37.50 50.26
N THR A 783 17.58 38.72 49.74
CA THR A 783 16.42 39.54 50.11
C THR A 783 15.65 40.18 48.95
N GLY A 784 16.18 40.19 47.72
CA GLY A 784 15.49 40.74 46.55
C GLY A 784 15.29 42.27 46.57
N ALA A 785 15.82 43.00 47.56
CA ALA A 785 15.74 44.46 47.61
C ALA A 785 16.87 45.10 46.77
N SER A 786 16.53 46.11 45.96
CA SER A 786 17.48 46.93 45.19
C SER A 786 18.36 47.73 46.16
N VAL A 787 19.68 47.58 46.11
CA VAL A 787 20.57 48.25 47.06
C VAL A 787 21.72 48.99 46.35
N PHE A 788 21.58 50.33 46.37
CA PHE A 788 22.52 51.44 46.11
C PHE A 788 23.17 51.63 44.73
N TYR A 789 23.31 52.93 44.37
CA TYR A 789 24.03 53.47 43.22
C TYR A 789 25.43 53.93 43.65
N VAL A 790 26.49 53.54 42.93
CA VAL A 790 27.83 54.12 43.12
C VAL A 790 28.35 54.63 41.78
N ASP A 791 28.50 55.96 41.65
CA ASP A 791 29.14 56.62 40.50
C ASP A 791 30.67 56.62 40.69
N THR A 792 31.39 55.88 39.85
CA THR A 792 32.85 55.78 39.93
C THR A 792 33.60 57.02 39.40
N ARG A 793 32.93 58.00 38.80
CA ARG A 793 33.59 59.25 38.33
C ARG A 793 34.09 60.13 39.48
N LEU A 794 33.60 59.92 40.70
CA LEU A 794 34.08 60.61 41.90
C LEU A 794 35.42 60.08 42.45
N LEU A 795 35.87 58.89 42.02
CA LEU A 795 37.15 58.31 42.46
C LEU A 795 38.37 58.95 41.79
N GLY A 796 38.20 59.66 40.67
CA GLY A 796 39.28 60.32 39.94
C GLY A 796 39.83 61.60 40.59
N ALA A 797 39.14 62.18 41.58
CA ALA A 797 39.50 63.47 42.17
C ALA A 797 40.46 63.40 43.38
N PHE A 798 40.80 62.19 43.88
CA PHE A 798 41.61 62.04 45.11
C PHE A 798 43.10 61.75 44.90
N ASN A 799 43.60 61.73 43.66
CA ASN A 799 45.03 61.52 43.38
C ASN A 799 45.89 62.82 43.34
N GLY A 800 45.30 63.99 43.62
CA GLY A 800 46.01 65.28 43.53
C GLY A 800 46.58 65.86 44.84
N ALA A 801 46.26 65.32 46.01
CA ALA A 801 46.56 65.96 47.30
C ALA A 801 47.60 65.19 48.16
N ARG A 802 48.73 64.77 47.56
CA ARG A 802 49.87 64.19 48.29
C ARG A 802 51.22 64.81 47.88
N GLN A 803 51.36 66.13 48.02
CA GLN A 803 52.65 66.73 48.34
C GLN A 803 52.43 67.99 49.18
N LEU A 804 52.55 67.85 50.50
CA LEU A 804 53.00 68.89 51.43
C LEU A 804 53.25 68.22 52.80
N LEU A 805 54.54 67.87 53.04
CA LEU A 805 55.27 67.86 54.32
C LEU A 805 54.62 67.10 55.51
N GLY A 806 55.11 66.00 56.10
CA GLY A 806 56.42 65.38 56.17
C GLY A 806 56.60 64.76 57.57
N ARG A 807 56.33 63.44 57.74
CA ARG A 807 56.82 62.53 58.82
C ARG A 807 56.25 61.09 58.61
N PRO A 808 57.00 60.01 58.89
CA PRO A 808 56.59 58.65 58.57
C PRO A 808 55.81 57.99 59.72
N ILE A 809 54.68 57.33 59.42
CA ILE A 809 54.01 56.39 60.36
C ILE A 809 54.24 54.97 59.84
N ARG A 810 54.77 54.12 60.73
CA ARG A 810 55.07 52.71 60.51
C ARG A 810 53.82 51.84 60.60
N ARG A 811 53.81 50.80 59.75
CA ARG A 811 53.06 49.53 59.75
C ARG A 811 51.89 49.43 58.74
N PRO A 812 51.85 48.33 57.97
CA PRO A 812 50.96 48.18 56.82
C PRO A 812 49.59 47.70 57.26
N TRP A 813 48.53 48.35 56.78
CA TRP A 813 47.16 47.83 56.86
C TRP A 813 46.84 47.12 55.56
N GLN A 814 46.95 45.79 55.58
CA GLN A 814 46.34 44.92 54.59
C GLN A 814 44.84 44.78 54.90
N GLY A 815 44.00 44.90 53.87
CA GLY A 815 42.73 44.18 53.81
C GLY A 815 41.49 44.82 54.45
N VAL A 816 41.22 46.11 54.26
CA VAL A 816 39.88 46.67 54.58
C VAL A 816 39.42 47.59 53.44
N GLU A 817 38.64 47.04 52.51
CA GLU A 817 37.79 47.86 51.63
C GLU A 817 36.62 48.37 52.48
N LYS A 818 36.57 49.69 52.73
CA LYS A 818 35.43 50.33 53.39
C LYS A 818 34.47 50.83 52.32
N VAL A 819 33.20 50.44 52.41
CA VAL A 819 32.11 50.98 51.58
C VAL A 819 31.56 52.23 52.28
N PHE A 820 31.47 53.34 51.56
CA PHE A 820 30.80 54.57 52.00
C PHE A 820 29.42 54.64 51.35
N CYS A 821 28.37 54.86 52.13
CA CYS A 821 27.03 55.14 51.61
C CYS A 821 26.60 56.57 52.02
N VAL A 822 25.96 57.26 51.09
CA VAL A 822 25.24 58.52 51.33
C VAL A 822 23.77 58.16 51.54
N THR A 823 23.17 58.65 52.62
CA THR A 823 21.72 58.50 52.85
C THR A 823 20.94 59.67 52.25
N ASP A 824 19.66 59.46 51.96
CA ASP A 824 18.77 60.38 51.21
C ASP A 824 18.63 61.80 51.81
N ASP A 825 19.11 61.99 53.04
CA ASP A 825 19.14 63.24 53.80
C ASP A 825 20.49 64.00 53.75
N GLY A 826 21.44 63.55 52.91
CA GLY A 826 22.62 64.33 52.53
C GLY A 826 23.79 64.30 53.51
N TYR A 827 23.92 63.25 54.34
CA TYR A 827 25.07 63.06 55.25
C TYR A 827 25.84 61.75 54.96
N LEU A 828 27.15 61.75 55.26
CA LEU A 828 28.05 60.61 55.07
C LEU A 828 28.11 59.75 56.35
N GLY A 829 27.85 58.44 56.26
CA GLY A 829 27.98 57.48 57.37
C GLY A 829 28.81 56.25 56.98
N CYS A 830 29.61 55.72 57.93
CA CYS A 830 30.36 54.47 57.75
C CYS A 830 29.73 53.35 58.58
N PHE A 831 29.54 52.17 57.98
CA PHE A 831 29.18 50.94 58.72
C PHE A 831 30.40 50.03 58.88
N GLY A 832 30.56 49.43 60.07
CA GLY A 832 31.42 48.27 60.25
C GLY A 832 30.72 47.01 59.75
N LEU A 833 31.48 46.03 59.23
CA LEU A 833 30.98 44.77 58.67
C LEU A 833 30.25 43.84 59.69
N ASP A 834 29.95 44.33 60.90
CA ASP A 834 29.23 43.62 61.97
C ASP A 834 27.84 44.22 62.30
N GLY A 835 27.42 45.29 61.62
CA GLY A 835 26.09 45.88 61.79
C GLY A 835 25.93 46.87 62.95
N SER A 836 27.02 47.31 63.59
CA SER A 836 26.96 48.35 64.64
C SER A 836 27.20 49.77 64.07
N THR A 837 26.27 50.71 64.30
CA THR A 837 26.37 52.13 63.87
C THR A 837 27.11 53.00 64.88
N THR A 838 28.13 53.74 64.43
CA THR A 838 28.69 54.90 65.16
C THR A 838 28.77 56.11 64.22
N PHE A 839 28.16 57.23 64.61
CA PHE A 839 28.17 58.49 63.84
C PHE A 839 29.38 59.35 64.22
N PHE A 840 30.13 59.85 63.23
CA PHE A 840 31.11 60.92 63.40
C PHE A 840 30.84 62.06 62.40
N GLU A 841 30.43 63.19 62.96
CA GLU A 841 30.44 64.58 62.46
C GLU A 841 29.75 64.94 61.12
N LYS A 842 28.80 65.88 61.18
CA LYS A 842 28.02 66.43 60.06
C LYS A 842 28.77 67.58 59.36
N ILE A 843 29.06 67.46 58.07
CA ILE A 843 29.54 68.57 57.23
C ILE A 843 28.50 68.86 56.13
N PRO A 844 27.91 70.07 56.04
CA PRO A 844 26.97 70.43 54.99
C PRO A 844 27.68 70.89 53.71
N LEU A 845 27.26 70.38 52.55
CA LEU A 845 27.67 70.87 51.22
C LEU A 845 26.64 71.88 50.70
N SER A 846 27.06 73.13 50.47
CA SER A 846 26.21 74.16 49.85
C SER A 846 26.23 74.03 48.31
N LEU A 847 25.08 73.72 47.73
CA LEU A 847 24.84 73.78 46.29
C LEU A 847 24.39 75.20 45.89
N SER A 848 25.10 75.82 44.93
CA SER A 848 24.57 76.97 44.17
C SER A 848 24.82 76.76 42.68
N SER A 849 23.75 76.91 41.89
CA SER A 849 23.60 76.71 40.42
C SER A 849 23.79 75.25 39.96
N VAL A 850 22.76 74.50 39.56
CA VAL A 850 22.01 74.65 38.31
C VAL A 850 20.64 73.96 38.47
N THR A 851 19.61 74.67 38.04
CA THR A 851 18.20 74.30 38.00
C THR A 851 17.86 73.42 36.78
N ALA A 852 16.80 72.63 36.95
CA ALA A 852 16.29 71.61 36.04
C ALA A 852 15.75 72.11 34.68
N VAL A 853 15.69 71.18 33.71
CA VAL A 853 14.80 71.27 32.53
C VAL A 853 13.91 70.01 32.54
N PRO A 854 12.57 70.13 32.46
CA PRO A 854 11.63 69.02 32.56
C PRO A 854 11.36 68.36 31.20
N MET A 855 11.07 67.07 31.18
CA MET A 855 10.50 66.39 30.01
C MET A 855 9.05 65.98 30.28
N ALA A 856 8.21 66.31 29.30
CA ALA A 856 6.76 66.18 29.28
C ALA A 856 6.27 64.73 29.01
N GLN A 857 5.00 64.53 29.34
CA GLN A 857 4.15 63.37 29.10
C GLN A 857 3.73 63.18 27.62
N ASP A 858 3.44 61.90 27.29
CA ASP A 858 2.64 61.32 26.19
C ASP A 858 3.21 61.45 24.74
N ASP A 859 3.11 60.50 23.79
CA ASP A 859 2.19 59.37 23.54
C ASP A 859 2.84 58.23 22.69
N VAL A 860 2.30 57.01 22.83
CA VAL A 860 2.13 55.86 21.89
C VAL A 860 3.01 55.71 20.62
N LEU A 861 3.79 54.61 20.53
CA LEU A 861 3.63 53.47 19.59
C LEU A 861 4.54 52.29 19.96
#